data_AF-A0A8T5NW31-F1
#
_entry.id   AF-A0A8T5NW31-F1
#
_cell.length_a   1.000
_cell.length_b   1.000
_cell.length_c   1.000
_cell.angle_alpha   90.00
_cell.angle_beta   90.00
_cell.angle_gamma   90.00
#
_symmetry.space_group_name_H-M   'P 1'
#
loop_
_entity.id
_entity.type
_entity.pdbx_description
1 polymer ?
#
loop_
_entity_poly.entity_id
_entity_poly.type
_entity_poly.pdbx_seq_one_letter_code
_entity_poly.pdbx_strand_id
1 'polypeptide(L)'
;IVITAFVLIFAQFALVMAEDTPNASSGAVVIEDNEPSINPDSFFWGFKDALDKFSLALTFNSESKAKKSITIAEERLREFQKMAEEGKINAAEKAKESHEEFLEKAKSAAKSISKGNKTEEIKKQIEIEREVEKLRNKTEIMAERLKIKIMTEGKLTAEQKALIGSLIASMQNQTGSLKIEINKNKEKIKIEIKARTNKTKEEIEDAVEKIEKEHNITKGKLDEAFENIIDAREEIAKLNDEIGMNNITDNAALILLNNSLDKLAAAQDAIDSSKYGEAYGLANAAKQLAENAREKIKKLTEDDGEREREKERNQTRNETKEREPKMCAQVITPAKNEKTGECKEFPTPCDVPAGWEKVNLCVLKQKTIVKTSEMQWQKIENHSTTEITANKSVAFVSRVIDGDSIELQGSIKVRLLGINTPERGQPYYQEANNRLRELIESKNVILENDIQDKDQYGRLLRYLFINDSFVNSQLVKEGYANVYIISPNKKYESDLRNAETEAKALKLNVWKQPSGEGICDNQCIGISYFKWNAEGDDCNNLNDEYVTLINSCSYPCDLTSWTVKDESSRNPYIFPTFVLESEKTVTLYTGCGTNRREQLYWCSRGYSCNAIWNNNGDVMYVRNSNGELVLNYAYA
;
A
#
# COMPACT_ATOMS: atom_id res chain seq x y z
N ILE A 1 45.93 5.78 -37.38
CA ILE A 1 46.29 4.39 -37.00
C ILE A 1 45.52 3.97 -35.74
N VAL A 2 45.57 4.70 -34.62
CA VAL A 2 44.75 4.38 -33.41
C VAL A 2 43.24 4.55 -33.63
N ILE A 3 42.82 5.59 -34.37
CA ILE A 3 41.40 5.82 -34.73
C ILE A 3 40.87 4.73 -35.68
N THR A 4 41.73 4.20 -36.54
CA THR A 4 41.35 3.18 -37.54
C THR A 4 41.25 1.78 -36.94
N ALA A 5 42.07 1.47 -35.92
CA ALA A 5 41.99 0.22 -35.17
C ALA A 5 40.72 0.14 -34.29
N PHE A 6 40.26 1.28 -33.76
CA PHE A 6 39.05 1.34 -32.91
C PHE A 6 37.75 1.08 -33.69
N VAL A 7 37.67 1.53 -34.96
CA VAL A 7 36.47 1.32 -35.80
C VAL A 7 36.37 -0.13 -36.30
N LEU A 8 37.50 -0.81 -36.52
CA LEU A 8 37.54 -2.19 -37.02
C LEU A 8 37.13 -3.23 -35.96
N ILE A 9 37.47 -3.01 -34.68
CA ILE A 9 37.05 -3.90 -33.58
C ILE A 9 35.54 -3.77 -33.32
N PHE A 10 34.97 -2.59 -33.51
CA PHE A 10 33.54 -2.32 -33.29
C PHE A 10 32.61 -2.96 -34.34
N ALA A 11 33.07 -3.10 -35.60
CA ALA A 11 32.27 -3.74 -36.65
C ALA A 11 32.09 -5.26 -36.45
N GLN A 12 33.03 -5.93 -35.79
CA GLN A 12 32.92 -7.36 -35.48
C GLN A 12 32.04 -7.66 -34.25
N PHE A 13 31.85 -6.69 -33.34
CA PHE A 13 31.09 -6.90 -32.11
C PHE A 13 29.57 -6.72 -32.30
N ALA A 14 29.15 -5.87 -33.24
CA ALA A 14 27.73 -5.62 -33.51
C ALA A 14 27.00 -6.80 -34.17
N LEU A 15 27.72 -7.78 -34.73
CA LEU A 15 27.12 -8.93 -35.41
C LEU A 15 26.76 -10.10 -34.47
N VAL A 16 27.22 -10.07 -33.21
CA VAL A 16 27.05 -11.19 -32.25
C VAL A 16 25.85 -10.98 -31.31
N MET A 17 25.28 -9.78 -31.24
CA MET A 17 24.21 -9.43 -30.29
C MET A 17 22.78 -9.55 -30.84
N ALA A 18 22.61 -10.16 -32.02
CA ALA A 18 21.31 -10.28 -32.68
C ALA A 18 20.93 -11.74 -32.88
N GLU A 19 20.71 -12.48 -31.79
CA GLU A 19 19.92 -13.72 -31.77
C GLU A 19 19.61 -14.08 -30.31
N ASP A 20 18.34 -13.90 -29.92
CA ASP A 20 17.53 -14.84 -29.11
C ASP A 20 16.48 -14.14 -28.24
N THR A 21 15.21 -14.42 -28.58
CA THR A 21 14.11 -14.59 -27.60
C THR A 21 13.65 -16.04 -27.78
N PRO A 22 13.27 -16.80 -26.71
CA PRO A 22 11.86 -16.75 -26.26
C PRO A 22 11.56 -17.12 -24.78
N ASN A 23 10.53 -16.43 -24.24
CA ASN A 23 9.33 -16.90 -23.50
C ASN A 23 9.36 -17.65 -22.11
N ALA A 24 8.58 -17.06 -21.18
CA ALA A 24 7.66 -17.61 -20.17
C ALA A 24 8.09 -18.20 -18.78
N SER A 25 7.53 -17.54 -17.75
CA SER A 25 6.96 -18.03 -16.47
C SER A 25 7.84 -18.14 -15.20
N SER A 26 7.52 -17.31 -14.20
CA SER A 26 7.00 -17.67 -12.85
C SER A 26 7.29 -16.54 -11.85
N GLY A 27 6.38 -16.36 -10.89
CA GLY A 27 6.33 -15.18 -10.03
C GLY A 27 7.42 -15.12 -8.96
N ALA A 28 8.14 -14.00 -8.95
CA ALA A 28 8.62 -13.29 -7.78
C ALA A 28 8.79 -11.83 -8.19
N VAL A 29 8.17 -10.89 -7.47
CA VAL A 29 8.42 -9.46 -7.69
C VAL A 29 9.79 -9.15 -7.08
N VAL A 30 10.83 -9.22 -7.91
CA VAL A 30 12.14 -8.65 -7.63
C VAL A 30 12.07 -7.21 -8.13
N ILE A 31 12.33 -6.25 -7.24
CA ILE A 31 12.55 -4.85 -7.63
C ILE A 31 13.92 -4.85 -8.32
N GLU A 32 13.94 -4.74 -9.66
CA GLU A 32 15.19 -4.56 -10.40
C GLU A 32 15.72 -3.14 -10.16
N ASP A 33 16.65 -3.01 -9.22
CA ASP A 33 17.67 -1.97 -9.29
C ASP A 33 18.52 -2.25 -10.55
N ASN A 34 18.54 -1.34 -11.52
CA ASN A 34 19.40 -1.48 -12.70
C ASN A 34 20.87 -1.60 -12.26
N GLU A 35 21.39 -2.82 -12.20
CA GLU A 35 22.76 -3.08 -11.74
C GLU A 35 23.79 -2.35 -12.63
N PRO A 36 24.89 -1.83 -12.05
CA PRO A 36 25.97 -1.24 -12.84
C PRO A 36 26.55 -2.27 -13.81
N SER A 37 26.63 -1.92 -15.09
CA SER A 37 27.10 -2.82 -16.16
C SER A 37 28.56 -3.27 -15.99
N ILE A 38 29.42 -2.45 -15.36
CA ILE A 38 30.83 -2.74 -15.08
C ILE A 38 31.17 -2.18 -13.69
N ASN A 39 31.60 -3.05 -12.77
CA ASN A 39 31.92 -2.67 -11.39
C ASN A 39 33.41 -2.33 -11.17
N PRO A 40 33.77 -1.53 -10.15
CA PRO A 40 35.15 -1.06 -9.88
C PRO A 40 36.21 -2.12 -9.59
N ASP A 41 35.79 -3.35 -9.30
CA ASP A 41 36.64 -4.52 -9.14
C ASP A 41 36.94 -5.24 -10.48
N SER A 42 36.26 -4.86 -11.56
CA SER A 42 36.51 -5.36 -12.92
C SER A 42 37.72 -4.70 -13.57
N PHE A 43 38.46 -5.48 -14.36
CA PHE A 43 39.56 -4.99 -15.20
C PHE A 43 39.13 -3.86 -16.14
N PHE A 44 37.92 -3.93 -16.69
CA PHE A 44 37.42 -2.97 -17.68
C PHE A 44 36.93 -1.65 -17.07
N TRP A 45 36.82 -1.56 -15.75
CA TRP A 45 36.29 -0.36 -15.10
C TRP A 45 37.18 0.87 -15.30
N GLY A 46 38.51 0.70 -15.25
CA GLY A 46 39.43 1.80 -15.53
C GLY A 46 39.29 2.34 -16.96
N PHE A 47 38.90 1.49 -17.92
CA PHE A 47 38.60 1.92 -19.29
C PHE A 47 37.28 2.70 -19.37
N LYS A 48 36.24 2.24 -18.67
CA LYS A 48 34.97 2.95 -18.53
C LYS A 48 35.18 4.34 -17.91
N ASP A 49 35.90 4.43 -16.80
CA ASP A 49 36.21 5.71 -16.15
C ASP A 49 36.99 6.67 -17.05
N ALA A 50 37.96 6.15 -17.81
CA ALA A 50 38.69 6.95 -18.80
C ALA A 50 37.79 7.43 -19.95
N LEU A 51 36.87 6.58 -20.44
CA LEU A 51 35.89 6.97 -21.46
C LEU A 51 34.94 8.05 -20.95
N ASP A 52 34.49 7.97 -19.71
CA ASP A 52 33.62 8.98 -19.11
C ASP A 52 34.35 10.34 -19.00
N LYS A 53 35.62 10.31 -18.59
CA LYS A 53 36.49 11.51 -18.56
C LYS A 53 36.67 12.11 -19.95
N PHE A 54 36.90 11.28 -20.97
CA PHE A 54 37.03 11.71 -22.36
C PHE A 54 35.72 12.28 -22.91
N SER A 55 34.62 11.57 -22.69
CA SER A 55 33.26 11.96 -23.05
C SER A 55 32.87 13.29 -22.42
N LEU A 56 33.28 13.54 -21.19
CA LEU A 56 33.09 14.82 -20.50
C LEU A 56 34.01 15.92 -21.06
N ALA A 57 35.25 15.60 -21.43
CA ALA A 57 36.17 16.55 -22.08
C ALA A 57 35.62 17.07 -23.43
N LEU A 58 34.91 16.21 -24.17
CA LEU A 58 34.20 16.57 -25.41
C LEU A 58 32.91 17.38 -25.18
N THR A 59 32.50 17.57 -23.93
CA THR A 59 31.29 18.35 -23.60
C THR A 59 31.66 19.82 -23.44
N PHE A 60 31.30 20.63 -24.45
CA PHE A 60 31.73 22.04 -24.55
C PHE A 60 30.88 23.02 -23.75
N ASN A 61 29.56 22.80 -23.68
CA ASN A 61 28.66 23.68 -22.95
C ASN A 61 28.80 23.45 -21.43
N SER A 62 29.03 24.52 -20.67
CA SER A 62 29.23 24.46 -19.21
C SER A 62 28.07 23.83 -18.43
N GLU A 63 26.83 24.09 -18.84
CA GLU A 63 25.63 23.52 -18.23
C GLU A 63 25.52 22.03 -18.54
N SER A 64 25.66 21.65 -19.82
CA SER A 64 25.68 20.23 -20.21
C SER A 64 26.84 19.48 -19.56
N LYS A 65 27.98 20.14 -19.37
CA LYS A 65 29.16 19.58 -18.69
C LYS A 65 28.91 19.38 -17.20
N ALA A 66 28.23 20.32 -16.54
CA ALA A 66 27.82 20.18 -15.15
C ALA A 66 26.84 19.01 -14.98
N LYS A 67 25.76 18.97 -15.77
CA LYS A 67 24.76 17.89 -15.75
C LYS A 67 25.37 16.52 -16.01
N LYS A 68 26.18 16.39 -17.06
CA LYS A 68 26.87 15.13 -17.38
C LYS A 68 27.81 14.67 -16.27
N SER A 69 28.52 15.61 -15.63
CA SER A 69 29.37 15.29 -14.48
C SER A 69 28.54 14.75 -13.31
N ILE A 70 27.37 15.35 -13.03
CA ILE A 70 26.44 14.88 -12.01
C ILE A 70 25.91 13.48 -12.35
N THR A 71 25.52 13.24 -13.61
CA THR A 71 25.05 11.92 -14.07
C THR A 71 26.10 10.83 -13.89
N ILE A 72 27.37 11.12 -14.20
CA ILE A 72 28.46 10.15 -13.99
C ILE A 72 28.71 9.97 -12.49
N ALA A 73 28.65 11.04 -11.68
CA ALA A 73 28.76 10.93 -10.23
C ALA A 73 27.63 10.07 -9.62
N GLU A 74 26.39 10.17 -10.11
CA GLU A 74 25.28 9.28 -9.72
C GLU A 74 25.57 7.82 -10.06
N GLU A 75 26.18 7.54 -11.21
CA GLU A 75 26.56 6.19 -11.57
C GLU A 75 27.64 5.63 -10.60
N ARG A 76 28.65 6.45 -10.29
CA ARG A 76 29.68 6.10 -9.31
C ARG A 76 29.13 5.89 -7.91
N LEU A 77 28.05 6.58 -7.54
CA LEU A 77 27.33 6.37 -6.28
C LEU A 77 26.74 4.95 -6.22
N ARG A 78 26.13 4.46 -7.30
CA ARG A 78 25.59 3.08 -7.37
C ARG A 78 26.70 2.02 -7.34
N GLU A 79 27.79 2.27 -8.05
CA GLU A 79 28.97 1.41 -8.03
C GLU A 79 29.57 1.33 -6.61
N PHE A 80 29.67 2.48 -5.92
CA PHE A 80 30.10 2.53 -4.52
C PHE A 80 29.18 1.70 -3.62
N GLN A 81 27.86 1.90 -3.73
CA GLN A 81 26.88 1.16 -2.94
C GLN A 81 27.08 -0.34 -3.10
N LYS A 82 27.10 -0.85 -4.34
CA LYS A 82 27.28 -2.28 -4.60
C LYS A 82 28.57 -2.84 -4.00
N MET A 83 29.70 -2.14 -4.19
CA MET A 83 30.99 -2.59 -3.66
C MET A 83 31.05 -2.54 -2.13
N ALA A 84 30.43 -1.54 -1.50
CA ALA A 84 30.34 -1.43 -0.05
C ALA A 84 29.49 -2.55 0.55
N GLU A 85 28.36 -2.88 -0.07
CA GLU A 85 27.48 -4.00 0.35
C GLU A 85 28.17 -5.37 0.21
N GLU A 86 29.00 -5.55 -0.81
CA GLU A 86 29.80 -6.77 -1.01
C GLU A 86 31.07 -6.82 -0.14
N GLY A 87 31.35 -5.77 0.65
CA GLY A 87 32.54 -5.66 1.48
C GLY A 87 33.85 -5.46 0.72
N LYS A 88 33.78 -5.07 -0.55
CA LYS A 88 34.93 -4.81 -1.43
C LYS A 88 35.44 -3.38 -1.25
N ILE A 89 36.05 -3.10 -0.10
CA ILE A 89 36.37 -1.72 0.32
C ILE A 89 37.25 -0.96 -0.68
N ASN A 90 38.29 -1.59 -1.23
CA ASN A 90 39.17 -0.93 -2.22
C ASN A 90 38.41 -0.58 -3.52
N ALA A 91 37.41 -1.38 -3.89
CA ALA A 91 36.58 -1.11 -5.07
C ALA A 91 35.57 0.01 -4.78
N ALA A 92 35.00 0.03 -3.56
CA ALA A 92 34.17 1.13 -3.09
C ALA A 92 34.97 2.45 -3.05
N GLU A 93 36.19 2.44 -2.51
CA GLU A 93 37.06 3.62 -2.46
C GLU A 93 37.34 4.19 -3.86
N LYS A 94 37.63 3.34 -4.86
CA LYS A 94 37.78 3.77 -6.27
C LYS A 94 36.53 4.45 -6.82
N ALA A 95 35.34 3.89 -6.58
CA ALA A 95 34.09 4.49 -7.01
C ALA A 95 33.88 5.85 -6.34
N LYS A 96 34.17 5.95 -5.03
CA LYS A 96 34.12 7.20 -4.27
C LYS A 96 35.08 8.25 -4.82
N GLU A 97 36.34 7.91 -5.10
CA GLU A 97 37.31 8.86 -5.67
C GLU A 97 36.85 9.39 -7.02
N SER A 98 36.36 8.51 -7.91
CA SER A 98 35.82 8.92 -9.20
C SER A 98 34.58 9.79 -9.04
N HIS A 99 33.66 9.44 -8.13
CA HIS A 99 32.50 10.24 -7.79
C HIS A 99 32.89 11.68 -7.39
N GLU A 100 33.84 11.83 -6.47
CA GLU A 100 34.31 13.14 -6.01
C GLU A 100 35.00 13.94 -7.13
N GLU A 101 35.78 13.26 -7.97
CA GLU A 101 36.41 13.89 -9.14
C GLU A 101 35.36 14.49 -10.09
N PHE A 102 34.26 13.77 -10.34
CA PHE A 102 33.17 14.27 -11.17
C PHE A 102 32.37 15.38 -10.48
N LEU A 103 32.21 15.38 -9.16
CA LEU A 103 31.60 16.51 -8.45
C LEU A 103 32.43 17.79 -8.53
N GLU A 104 33.76 17.70 -8.41
CA GLU A 104 34.64 18.87 -8.58
C GLU A 104 34.62 19.39 -10.03
N LYS A 105 34.46 18.51 -11.03
CA LYS A 105 34.21 18.92 -12.42
C LYS A 105 32.85 19.59 -12.59
N ALA A 106 31.80 19.07 -11.95
CA ALA A 106 30.47 19.68 -11.96
C ALA A 106 30.51 21.08 -11.35
N LYS A 107 31.18 21.23 -10.20
CA LYS A 107 31.41 22.50 -9.50
C LYS A 107 32.14 23.53 -10.36
N SER A 108 33.23 23.10 -10.99
CA SER A 108 34.02 23.94 -11.91
C SER A 108 33.20 24.37 -13.13
N ALA A 109 32.41 23.46 -13.70
CA ALA A 109 31.53 23.74 -14.81
C ALA A 109 30.40 24.71 -14.42
N ALA A 110 29.75 24.52 -13.28
CA ALA A 110 28.72 25.41 -12.75
C ALA A 110 29.25 26.83 -12.54
N LYS A 111 30.45 26.99 -11.96
CA LYS A 111 31.11 28.30 -11.78
C LYS A 111 31.36 29.03 -13.11
N SER A 112 31.54 28.29 -14.20
CA SER A 112 31.79 28.86 -15.52
C SER A 112 30.54 29.37 -16.25
N ILE A 113 29.33 29.18 -15.69
CA ILE A 113 28.02 29.62 -16.24
C ILE A 113 27.81 31.15 -16.11
N SER A 114 28.89 31.92 -16.03
CA SER A 114 28.86 33.39 -15.82
C SER A 114 29.00 34.23 -17.09
N LYS A 115 28.92 33.60 -18.28
CA LYS A 115 29.13 34.24 -19.58
C LYS A 115 27.84 34.25 -20.42
N GLY A 116 27.03 35.30 -20.31
CA GLY A 116 25.88 35.52 -21.19
C GLY A 116 24.78 36.43 -20.63
N ASN A 117 23.55 36.17 -21.07
CA ASN A 117 22.36 36.82 -20.55
C ASN A 117 22.08 36.30 -19.12
N LYS A 118 22.03 37.20 -18.14
CA LYS A 118 21.87 36.86 -16.72
C LYS A 118 20.58 36.11 -16.40
N THR A 119 19.49 36.36 -17.14
CA THR A 119 18.24 35.60 -17.01
C THR A 119 18.38 34.17 -17.53
N GLU A 120 19.22 33.93 -18.52
CA GLU A 120 19.52 32.57 -19.00
C GLU A 120 20.55 31.88 -18.09
N GLU A 121 21.49 32.62 -17.52
CA GLU A 121 22.43 32.08 -16.53
C GLU A 121 21.69 31.58 -15.28
N ILE A 122 20.70 32.32 -14.77
CA ILE A 122 19.94 31.91 -13.59
C ILE A 122 19.09 30.66 -13.85
N LYS A 123 18.48 30.54 -15.04
CA LYS A 123 17.75 29.32 -15.45
C LYS A 123 18.63 28.09 -15.46
N LYS A 124 19.82 28.20 -16.06
CA LYS A 124 20.81 27.11 -16.10
C LYS A 124 21.27 26.72 -14.70
N GLN A 125 21.44 27.70 -13.82
CA GLN A 125 21.83 27.47 -12.44
C GLN A 125 20.74 26.74 -11.65
N ILE A 126 19.46 27.12 -11.83
CA ILE A 126 18.30 26.43 -11.24
C ILE A 126 18.22 24.98 -11.72
N GLU A 127 18.46 24.73 -13.00
CA GLU A 127 18.38 23.37 -13.53
C GLU A 127 19.51 22.47 -12.99
N ILE A 128 20.71 23.02 -12.79
CA ILE A 128 21.82 22.29 -12.15
C ILE A 128 21.55 22.08 -10.66
N GLU A 129 20.99 23.07 -9.96
CA GLU A 129 20.56 22.95 -8.56
C GLU A 129 19.61 21.76 -8.39
N ARG A 130 18.68 21.56 -9.32
CA ARG A 130 17.75 20.42 -9.31
C ARG A 130 18.46 19.08 -9.42
N GLU A 131 19.40 18.94 -10.36
CA GLU A 131 20.15 17.69 -10.53
C GLU A 131 21.07 17.40 -9.32
N VAL A 132 21.60 18.45 -8.69
CA VAL A 132 22.37 18.30 -7.43
C VAL A 132 21.49 17.90 -6.26
N GLU A 133 20.25 18.39 -6.19
CA GLU A 133 19.32 17.99 -5.14
C GLU A 133 18.91 16.52 -5.26
N LYS A 134 18.66 16.04 -6.49
CA LYS A 134 18.43 14.62 -6.75
C LYS A 134 19.59 13.75 -6.30
N LEU A 135 20.82 14.13 -6.70
CA LEU A 135 22.02 13.41 -6.29
C LEU A 135 22.18 13.41 -4.77
N ARG A 136 21.96 14.54 -4.09
CA ARG A 136 22.01 14.65 -2.62
C ARG A 136 21.07 13.67 -1.95
N ASN A 137 19.82 13.61 -2.40
CA ASN A 137 18.84 12.68 -1.86
C ASN A 137 19.25 11.23 -2.08
N LYS A 138 19.75 10.87 -3.27
CA LYS A 138 20.28 9.53 -3.55
C LYS A 138 21.45 9.17 -2.63
N THR A 139 22.39 10.11 -2.43
CA THR A 139 23.55 9.90 -1.53
C THR A 139 23.11 9.64 -0.09
N GLU A 140 22.09 10.35 0.39
CA GLU A 140 21.57 10.19 1.75
C GLU A 140 20.78 8.88 1.92
N ILE A 141 19.92 8.51 0.96
CA ILE A 141 19.18 7.24 1.00
C ILE A 141 20.16 6.06 0.99
N MET A 142 21.18 6.11 0.12
CA MET A 142 22.24 5.12 0.07
C MET A 142 22.99 5.02 1.40
N ALA A 143 23.35 6.16 2.01
CA ALA A 143 24.04 6.21 3.29
C ALA A 143 23.23 5.49 4.39
N GLU A 144 21.92 5.76 4.49
CA GLU A 144 21.06 5.12 5.49
C GLU A 144 20.91 3.61 5.25
N ARG A 145 20.71 3.19 4.00
CA ARG A 145 20.67 1.76 3.63
C ARG A 145 21.95 1.02 4.01
N LEU A 146 23.10 1.60 3.67
CA LEU A 146 24.39 1.00 3.97
C LEU A 146 24.61 0.90 5.47
N LYS A 147 24.28 1.92 6.27
CA LYS A 147 24.40 1.86 7.74
C LYS A 147 23.64 0.66 8.30
N ILE A 148 22.40 0.43 7.88
CA ILE A 148 21.58 -0.69 8.37
C ILE A 148 22.11 -2.03 7.90
N LYS A 149 22.44 -2.15 6.61
CA LYS A 149 22.99 -3.41 6.07
C LYS A 149 24.30 -3.78 6.76
N ILE A 150 25.14 -2.79 7.06
CA ILE A 150 26.37 -2.94 7.85
C ILE A 150 26.08 -3.34 9.30
N MET A 151 25.01 -2.83 9.92
CA MET A 151 24.61 -3.22 11.28
C MET A 151 24.03 -4.64 11.35
N THR A 152 23.28 -5.05 10.32
CA THR A 152 22.48 -6.28 10.33
C THR A 152 23.18 -7.49 9.71
N GLU A 153 23.99 -7.30 8.67
CA GLU A 153 24.76 -8.38 8.07
C GLU A 153 26.11 -8.53 8.77
N GLY A 154 26.28 -9.60 9.56
CA GLY A 154 27.48 -9.92 10.34
C GLY A 154 28.75 -10.25 9.53
N LYS A 155 28.89 -9.76 8.30
CA LYS A 155 29.98 -10.09 7.37
C LYS A 155 31.18 -9.12 7.41
N LEU A 156 31.04 -7.93 8.00
CA LEU A 156 32.07 -6.88 7.99
C LEU A 156 32.73 -6.71 9.36
N THR A 157 34.06 -6.54 9.37
CA THR A 157 34.83 -6.23 10.60
C THR A 157 34.55 -4.80 11.07
N ALA A 158 34.69 -4.52 12.37
CA ALA A 158 34.50 -3.16 12.92
C ALA A 158 35.35 -2.10 12.21
N GLU A 159 36.55 -2.46 11.77
CA GLU A 159 37.45 -1.62 10.97
C GLU A 159 36.88 -1.32 9.57
N GLN A 160 36.33 -2.33 8.87
CA GLN A 160 35.65 -2.15 7.60
C GLN A 160 34.39 -1.27 7.74
N LYS A 161 33.63 -1.43 8.83
CA LYS A 161 32.45 -0.58 9.12
C LYS A 161 32.85 0.88 9.29
N ALA A 162 33.92 1.15 10.05
CA ALA A 162 34.44 2.51 10.25
C ALA A 162 34.93 3.14 8.94
N LEU A 163 35.59 2.35 8.09
CA LEU A 163 36.09 2.80 6.79
C LEU A 163 34.94 3.11 5.82
N ILE A 164 33.91 2.29 5.73
CA ILE A 164 32.72 2.61 4.92
C ILE A 164 32.02 3.88 5.45
N GLY A 165 31.91 4.01 6.77
CA GLY A 165 31.34 5.21 7.40
C GLY A 165 32.09 6.49 7.04
N SER A 166 33.42 6.46 7.00
CA SER A 166 34.22 7.63 6.60
C SER A 166 34.08 7.95 5.11
N LEU A 167 33.99 6.94 4.24
CA LEU A 167 33.75 7.12 2.82
C LEU A 167 32.37 7.77 2.57
N ILE A 168 31.32 7.30 3.25
CA ILE A 168 29.96 7.87 3.18
C ILE A 168 29.99 9.35 3.59
N ALA A 169 30.62 9.67 4.73
CA ALA A 169 30.71 11.05 5.22
C ALA A 169 31.43 11.97 4.22
N SER A 170 32.47 11.49 3.55
CA SER A 170 33.19 12.21 2.50
C SER A 170 32.26 12.56 1.32
N MET A 171 31.49 11.58 0.84
CA MET A 171 30.56 11.76 -0.28
C MET A 171 29.42 12.74 0.06
N GLN A 172 28.87 12.65 1.27
CA GLN A 172 27.86 13.59 1.76
C GLN A 172 28.42 15.03 1.82
N ASN A 173 29.64 15.20 2.34
CA ASN A 173 30.30 16.50 2.43
C ASN A 173 30.56 17.11 1.04
N GLN A 174 31.05 16.32 0.08
CA GLN A 174 31.30 16.79 -1.29
C GLN A 174 30.01 17.20 -2.01
N THR A 175 28.93 16.43 -1.84
CA THR A 175 27.63 16.77 -2.40
C THR A 175 27.08 18.07 -1.78
N GLY A 176 27.23 18.24 -0.46
CA GLY A 176 26.90 19.49 0.24
C GLY A 176 27.73 20.69 -0.23
N SER A 177 29.04 20.51 -0.45
CA SER A 177 29.93 21.54 -0.99
C SER A 177 29.49 22.02 -2.36
N LEU A 178 29.09 21.10 -3.24
CA LEU A 178 28.58 21.43 -4.57
C LEU A 178 27.29 22.26 -4.50
N LYS A 179 26.33 21.87 -3.64
CA LYS A 179 25.07 22.62 -3.42
C LYS A 179 25.35 24.05 -2.93
N ILE A 180 26.24 24.20 -1.95
CA ILE A 180 26.64 25.53 -1.44
C ILE A 180 27.23 26.40 -2.55
N GLU A 181 28.12 25.85 -3.37
CA GLU A 181 28.72 26.61 -4.48
C GLU A 181 27.68 27.01 -5.54
N ILE A 182 26.71 26.14 -5.83
CA ILE A 182 25.61 26.44 -6.75
C ILE A 182 24.75 27.59 -6.24
N ASN A 183 24.36 27.55 -4.97
CA ASN A 183 23.54 28.58 -4.34
C ASN A 183 24.28 29.92 -4.30
N LYS A 184 25.57 29.89 -3.97
CA LYS A 184 26.43 31.08 -4.01
C LYS A 184 26.48 31.71 -5.40
N ASN A 185 26.55 30.91 -6.45
CA ASN A 185 26.54 31.42 -7.83
C ASN A 185 25.16 31.95 -8.22
N LYS A 186 24.06 31.32 -7.79
CA LYS A 186 22.69 31.82 -8.00
C LYS A 186 22.50 33.20 -7.37
N GLU A 187 22.92 33.36 -6.11
CA GLU A 187 22.84 34.65 -5.39
C GLU A 187 23.72 35.72 -6.02
N LYS A 188 24.91 35.36 -6.51
CA LYS A 188 25.75 36.29 -7.27
C LYS A 188 25.05 36.78 -8.54
N ILE A 189 24.40 35.89 -9.29
CA ILE A 189 23.66 36.27 -10.50
C ILE A 189 22.47 37.17 -10.15
N LYS A 190 21.72 36.89 -9.07
CA LYS A 190 20.63 37.77 -8.59
C LYS A 190 21.12 39.19 -8.28
N ILE A 191 22.26 39.32 -7.59
CA ILE A 191 22.89 40.61 -7.29
C ILE A 191 23.28 41.34 -8.59
N GLU A 192 23.83 40.63 -9.57
CA GLU A 192 24.20 41.21 -10.87
C GLU A 192 22.96 41.64 -11.69
N ILE A 193 21.85 40.90 -11.63
CA ILE A 193 20.57 41.31 -12.23
C ILE A 193 20.07 42.59 -11.55
N LYS A 194 20.12 42.68 -10.22
CA LYS A 194 19.75 43.88 -9.46
C LYS A 194 20.60 45.09 -9.79
N ALA A 195 21.89 44.91 -10.07
CA ALA A 195 22.76 46.00 -10.46
C ALA A 195 22.48 46.52 -11.88
N ARG A 196 21.93 45.68 -12.77
CA ARG A 196 21.67 46.01 -14.18
C ARG A 196 20.22 46.41 -14.47
N THR A 197 19.30 46.01 -13.59
CA THR A 197 17.87 46.28 -13.71
C THR A 197 17.48 47.18 -12.55
N ASN A 198 16.63 48.19 -12.78
CA ASN A 198 16.13 49.04 -11.68
C ASN A 198 15.06 48.33 -10.83
N LYS A 199 15.10 47.00 -10.79
CA LYS A 199 14.14 46.15 -10.11
C LYS A 199 14.47 46.06 -8.63
N THR A 200 13.44 45.98 -7.80
CA THR A 200 13.59 45.75 -6.37
C THR A 200 14.09 44.33 -6.11
N LYS A 201 14.54 44.06 -4.88
CA LYS A 201 14.90 42.70 -4.46
C LYS A 201 13.70 41.75 -4.62
N GLU A 202 12.51 42.21 -4.25
CA GLU A 202 11.25 41.45 -4.34
C GLU A 202 10.90 41.12 -5.80
N GLU A 203 11.02 42.07 -6.73
CA GLU A 203 10.73 41.82 -8.15
C GLU A 203 11.70 40.82 -8.80
N ILE A 204 12.92 40.70 -8.28
CA ILE A 204 13.90 39.71 -8.74
C ILE A 204 13.59 38.35 -8.13
N GLU A 205 13.25 38.29 -6.84
CA GLU A 205 12.81 37.05 -6.20
C GLU A 205 11.52 36.52 -6.85
N ASP A 206 10.53 37.36 -7.12
CA ASP A 206 9.30 36.97 -7.83
C ASP A 206 9.58 36.46 -9.24
N ALA A 207 10.52 37.08 -9.95
CA ALA A 207 10.91 36.63 -11.29
C ALA A 207 11.65 35.28 -11.23
N VAL A 208 12.49 35.06 -10.22
CA VAL A 208 13.18 33.78 -9.99
C VAL A 208 12.18 32.72 -9.56
N GLU A 209 11.28 33.01 -8.62
CA GLU A 209 10.23 32.10 -8.17
C GLU A 209 9.29 31.73 -9.33
N LYS A 210 9.02 32.67 -10.24
CA LYS A 210 8.26 32.39 -11.46
C LYS A 210 9.02 31.48 -12.43
N ILE A 211 10.33 31.68 -12.61
CA ILE A 211 11.17 30.79 -13.43
C ILE A 211 11.25 29.41 -12.79
N GLU A 212 11.43 29.33 -11.47
CA GLU A 212 11.42 28.09 -10.70
C GLU A 212 10.06 27.37 -10.89
N LYS A 213 8.92 28.07 -10.84
CA LYS A 213 7.58 27.52 -11.13
C LYS A 213 7.33 27.16 -12.60
N GLU A 214 7.90 27.89 -13.55
CA GLU A 214 7.76 27.57 -14.98
C GLU A 214 8.55 26.30 -15.35
N HIS A 215 9.65 26.04 -14.62
CA HIS A 215 10.42 24.80 -14.73
C HIS A 215 9.97 23.69 -13.75
N ASN A 216 9.18 24.02 -12.70
CA ASN A 216 8.45 23.09 -11.82
C ASN A 216 6.96 23.08 -12.18
N ILE A 217 6.54 22.21 -13.10
CA ILE A 217 5.13 22.05 -13.48
C ILE A 217 4.26 21.95 -12.20
N THR A 218 3.53 23.05 -11.95
CA THR A 218 2.60 23.30 -10.84
C THR A 218 3.18 23.20 -9.42
N LYS A 219 3.17 24.36 -8.74
CA LYS A 219 3.43 24.67 -7.31
C LYS A 219 2.60 23.85 -6.29
N GLY A 220 2.32 22.57 -6.52
CA GLY A 220 1.42 21.82 -5.64
C GLY A 220 1.49 20.31 -5.68
N LYS A 221 2.40 19.68 -6.44
CA LYS A 221 2.55 18.21 -6.38
C LYS A 221 4.00 17.76 -6.29
N LEU A 222 4.90 18.40 -7.05
CA LEU A 222 6.33 18.13 -6.97
C LEU A 222 6.92 18.61 -5.64
N ASP A 223 6.63 19.86 -5.26
CA ASP A 223 7.09 20.44 -4.00
C ASP A 223 6.54 19.64 -2.81
N GLU A 224 5.25 19.28 -2.83
CA GLU A 224 4.65 18.42 -1.80
C GLU A 224 5.32 17.04 -1.74
N ALA A 225 5.57 16.39 -2.88
CA ALA A 225 6.27 15.11 -2.90
C ALA A 225 7.70 15.23 -2.34
N PHE A 226 8.44 16.29 -2.68
CA PHE A 226 9.78 16.53 -2.15
C PHE A 226 9.78 16.78 -0.64
N GLU A 227 8.88 17.62 -0.13
CA GLU A 227 8.75 17.87 1.31
C GLU A 227 8.44 16.59 2.08
N ASN A 228 7.54 15.74 1.56
CA ASN A 228 7.23 14.45 2.20
C ASN A 228 8.43 13.49 2.19
N ILE A 229 9.26 13.51 1.14
CA ILE A 229 10.51 12.73 1.10
C ILE A 229 11.50 13.25 2.14
N ILE A 230 11.63 14.56 2.31
CA ILE A 230 12.49 15.18 3.33
C ILE A 230 12.02 14.77 4.72
N ASP A 231 10.72 14.91 5.01
CA ASP A 231 10.10 14.50 6.27
C ASP A 231 10.33 13.02 6.59
N ALA A 232 10.04 12.15 5.62
CA ALA A 232 10.25 10.71 5.77
C ALA A 232 11.72 10.38 6.06
N ARG A 233 12.63 11.04 5.35
CA ARG A 233 14.07 10.87 5.53
C ARG A 233 14.53 11.34 6.91
N GLU A 234 14.07 12.49 7.38
CA GLU A 234 14.42 12.98 8.73
C GLU A 234 13.98 12.01 9.82
N GLU A 235 12.79 11.42 9.66
CA GLU A 235 12.28 10.46 10.62
C GLU A 235 13.05 9.14 10.59
N ILE A 236 13.41 8.67 9.40
CA ILE A 236 14.28 7.49 9.20
C ILE A 236 15.67 7.73 9.80
N ALA A 237 16.26 8.92 9.60
CA ALA A 237 17.57 9.25 10.14
C ALA A 237 17.57 9.25 11.68
N LYS A 238 16.56 9.88 12.31
CA LYS A 238 16.39 9.84 13.77
C LYS A 238 16.25 8.42 14.30
N LEU A 239 15.44 7.62 13.64
CA LEU A 239 15.23 6.21 13.99
C LEU A 239 16.53 5.41 13.88
N ASN A 240 17.30 5.61 12.81
CA ASN A 240 18.55 4.91 12.59
C ASN A 240 19.62 5.29 13.65
N ASP A 241 19.69 6.57 14.04
CA ASP A 241 20.53 7.02 15.14
C ASP A 241 20.11 6.38 16.48
N GLU A 242 18.81 6.27 16.76
CA GLU A 242 18.29 5.61 17.96
C GLU A 242 18.61 4.12 18.01
N ILE A 243 18.55 3.43 16.87
CA ILE A 243 18.96 2.01 16.75
C ILE A 243 20.45 1.86 17.04
N GLY A 244 21.27 2.73 16.45
CA GLY A 244 22.72 2.72 16.63
C GLY A 244 23.14 2.98 18.09
N MET A 245 22.53 3.96 18.76
CA MET A 245 22.84 4.30 20.15
C MET A 245 22.46 3.21 21.15
N ASN A 246 21.35 2.50 20.89
CA ASN A 246 20.81 1.49 21.80
C ASN A 246 21.22 0.05 21.44
N ASN A 247 22.06 -0.13 20.41
CA ASN A 247 22.52 -1.42 19.90
C ASN A 247 21.36 -2.42 19.68
N ILE A 248 20.26 -1.92 19.10
CA ILE A 248 19.00 -2.65 18.98
C ILE A 248 19.14 -3.73 17.91
N THR A 249 18.88 -4.98 18.29
CA THR A 249 18.95 -6.16 17.41
C THR A 249 17.56 -6.75 17.11
N ASP A 250 16.48 -6.00 17.40
CA ASP A 250 15.12 -6.44 17.10
C ASP A 250 14.90 -6.52 15.59
N ASN A 251 14.84 -7.75 15.07
CA ASN A 251 14.68 -8.01 13.64
C ASN A 251 13.42 -7.36 13.05
N ALA A 252 12.35 -7.15 13.83
CA ALA A 252 11.11 -6.62 13.28
C ALA A 252 11.13 -5.07 13.19
N ALA A 253 11.77 -4.36 14.11
CA ALA A 253 12.05 -2.93 13.96
C ALA A 253 13.00 -2.67 12.77
N LEU A 254 14.01 -3.52 12.60
CA LEU A 254 14.95 -3.46 11.47
C LEU A 254 14.26 -3.77 10.11
N ILE A 255 13.32 -4.72 10.06
CA ILE A 255 12.52 -4.99 8.85
C ILE A 255 11.66 -3.78 8.48
N LEU A 256 11.00 -3.14 9.46
CA LEU A 256 10.18 -1.95 9.21
C LEU A 256 11.03 -0.77 8.70
N LEU A 257 12.23 -0.59 9.26
CA LEU A 257 13.18 0.42 8.80
C LEU A 257 13.68 0.13 7.37
N ASN A 258 14.01 -1.12 7.03
CA ASN A 258 14.38 -1.48 5.66
C ASN A 258 13.24 -1.24 4.67
N ASN A 259 12.01 -1.66 5.01
CA ASN A 259 10.84 -1.40 4.17
C ASN A 259 10.57 0.11 4.01
N SER A 260 10.82 0.89 5.06
CA SER A 260 10.73 2.36 5.02
C SER A 260 11.71 2.94 4.00
N LEU A 261 12.96 2.47 3.98
CA LEU A 261 13.98 2.87 3.00
C LEU A 261 13.68 2.38 1.57
N ASP A 262 13.00 1.24 1.40
CA ASP A 262 12.51 0.78 0.10
C ASP A 262 11.43 1.70 -0.45
N LYS A 263 10.51 2.12 0.40
CA LYS A 263 9.49 3.11 0.02
C LYS A 263 10.10 4.47 -0.27
N LEU A 264 11.10 4.90 0.50
CA LEU A 264 11.77 6.18 0.27
C LEU A 264 12.55 6.18 -1.06
N ALA A 265 13.26 5.10 -1.39
CA ALA A 265 13.95 4.96 -2.67
C ALA A 265 12.96 4.96 -3.85
N ALA A 266 11.89 4.16 -3.76
CA ALA A 266 10.85 4.14 -4.78
C ALA A 266 10.17 5.52 -4.94
N ALA A 267 10.02 6.29 -3.86
CA ALA A 267 9.51 7.66 -3.93
C ALA A 267 10.45 8.56 -4.74
N GLN A 268 11.77 8.41 -4.55
CA GLN A 268 12.79 9.16 -5.30
C GLN A 268 12.81 8.78 -6.78
N ASP A 269 12.64 7.49 -7.11
CA ASP A 269 12.53 7.02 -8.50
C ASP A 269 11.26 7.52 -9.19
N ALA A 270 10.15 7.60 -8.44
CA ALA A 270 8.91 8.19 -8.90
C ALA A 270 9.08 9.69 -9.19
N ILE A 271 9.86 10.43 -8.39
CA ILE A 271 10.24 11.83 -8.70
C ILE A 271 11.04 11.90 -10.00
N ASP A 272 12.06 11.06 -10.17
CA ASP A 272 12.89 11.03 -11.37
C ASP A 272 12.05 10.71 -12.62
N SER A 273 11.02 9.88 -12.46
CA SER A 273 10.05 9.51 -13.51
C SER A 273 8.88 10.50 -13.67
N SER A 274 8.91 11.64 -12.99
CA SER A 274 7.84 12.66 -12.99
C SER A 274 6.46 12.17 -12.52
N LYS A 275 6.41 11.12 -11.70
CA LYS A 275 5.19 10.54 -11.11
C LYS A 275 4.96 11.06 -9.69
N TYR A 276 4.68 12.36 -9.56
CA TYR A 276 4.69 13.05 -8.26
C TYR A 276 3.64 12.58 -7.25
N GLY A 277 2.46 12.14 -7.72
CA GLY A 277 1.44 11.56 -6.83
C GLY A 277 1.86 10.20 -6.24
N GLU A 278 2.56 9.39 -7.04
CA GLU A 278 3.15 8.12 -6.58
C GLU A 278 4.29 8.39 -5.60
N ALA A 279 5.17 9.36 -5.91
CA ALA A 279 6.23 9.80 -5.01
C ALA A 279 5.71 10.26 -3.65
N TYR A 280 4.66 11.09 -3.64
CA TYR A 280 4.01 11.56 -2.41
C TYR A 280 3.48 10.40 -1.55
N GLY A 281 2.78 9.45 -2.17
CA GLY A 281 2.22 8.29 -1.46
C GLY A 281 3.31 7.38 -0.90
N LEU A 282 4.37 7.13 -1.67
CA LEU A 282 5.51 6.33 -1.25
C LEU A 282 6.30 6.99 -0.12
N ALA A 283 6.49 8.31 -0.16
CA ALA A 283 7.15 9.06 0.91
C ALA A 283 6.38 9.02 2.24
N ASN A 284 5.06 9.19 2.20
CA ASN A 284 4.22 9.04 3.40
C ASN A 284 4.25 7.62 3.96
N ALA A 285 4.22 6.61 3.09
CA ALA A 285 4.37 5.22 3.51
C ALA A 285 5.74 4.97 4.18
N ALA A 286 6.82 5.56 3.64
CA ALA A 286 8.15 5.49 4.24
C ALA A 286 8.16 6.11 5.64
N LYS A 287 7.64 7.33 5.81
CA LYS A 287 7.54 8.03 7.10
C LYS A 287 6.80 7.19 8.15
N GLN A 288 5.62 6.68 7.79
CA GLN A 288 4.81 5.89 8.73
C GLN A 288 5.51 4.58 9.16
N LEU A 289 6.22 3.92 8.24
CA LEU A 289 7.00 2.73 8.57
C LEU A 289 8.13 3.05 9.56
N ALA A 290 8.77 4.21 9.42
CA ALA A 290 9.79 4.68 10.36
C ALA A 290 9.17 4.99 11.73
N GLU A 291 8.05 5.71 11.79
CA GLU A 291 7.35 5.99 13.05
C GLU A 291 6.94 4.70 13.77
N ASN A 292 6.41 3.71 13.03
CA ASN A 292 6.03 2.42 13.58
C ASN A 292 7.24 1.65 14.14
N ALA A 293 8.37 1.68 13.44
CA ALA A 293 9.62 1.09 13.93
C ALA A 293 10.09 1.79 15.21
N ARG A 294 9.99 3.12 15.26
CA ARG A 294 10.36 3.94 16.42
C ARG A 294 9.50 3.66 17.64
N GLU A 295 8.18 3.56 17.47
CA GLU A 295 7.27 3.18 18.56
C GLU A 295 7.58 1.79 19.10
N LYS A 296 7.93 0.85 18.22
CA LYS A 296 8.31 -0.50 18.62
C LYS A 296 9.60 -0.49 19.44
N ILE A 297 10.59 0.29 19.02
CA ILE A 297 11.83 0.50 19.76
C ILE A 297 11.57 1.15 21.13
N LYS A 298 10.70 2.16 21.18
CA LYS A 298 10.33 2.83 22.43
C LYS A 298 9.72 1.86 23.45
N LYS A 299 8.84 0.96 23.01
CA LYS A 299 8.26 -0.08 23.88
C LYS A 299 9.34 -1.03 24.40
N LEU A 300 10.29 -1.42 23.54
CA LEU A 300 11.40 -2.29 23.94
C LEU A 300 12.31 -1.62 24.99
N THR A 301 12.62 -0.33 24.83
CA THR A 301 13.47 0.41 25.78
C THR A 301 12.74 0.75 27.09
N GLU A 302 11.43 0.99 27.04
CA GLU A 302 10.58 1.18 28.23
C GLU A 302 10.44 -0.12 29.05
N ASP A 303 10.21 -1.26 28.41
CA ASP A 303 10.15 -2.58 29.06
C ASP A 303 11.48 -2.97 29.70
N ASP A 304 12.61 -2.71 29.05
CA ASP A 304 13.93 -2.96 29.63
C ASP A 304 14.23 -2.02 30.81
N GLY A 305 13.79 -0.76 30.73
CA GLY A 305 13.86 0.19 31.84
C GLY A 305 13.02 -0.22 33.05
N GLU A 306 11.83 -0.80 32.84
CA GLU A 306 11.01 -1.34 33.92
C GLU A 306 11.61 -2.61 34.53
N ARG A 307 12.17 -3.50 33.72
CA ARG A 307 12.87 -4.70 34.21
C ARG A 307 14.11 -4.36 35.03
N GLU A 308 14.90 -3.38 34.61
CA GLU A 308 16.06 -2.91 35.39
C GLU A 308 15.61 -2.26 36.72
N ARG A 309 14.56 -1.43 36.71
CA ARG A 309 13.98 -0.87 37.95
C ARG A 309 13.34 -1.94 38.84
N GLU A 310 12.86 -3.05 38.28
CA GLU A 310 12.33 -4.19 39.03
C GLU A 310 13.45 -5.06 39.60
N LYS A 311 14.58 -5.22 38.89
CA LYS A 311 15.80 -5.83 39.44
C LYS A 311 16.38 -5.01 40.58
N GLU A 312 16.49 -3.70 40.43
CA GLU A 312 16.93 -2.79 41.51
C GLU A 312 15.99 -2.86 42.71
N ARG A 313 14.65 -2.79 42.49
CA ARG A 313 13.66 -2.95 43.55
C ARG A 313 13.72 -4.31 44.24
N ASN A 314 14.01 -5.39 43.51
CA ASN A 314 14.18 -6.72 44.08
C ASN A 314 15.51 -6.89 44.81
N GLN A 315 16.56 -6.15 44.42
CA GLN A 315 17.80 -6.03 45.18
C GLN A 315 17.57 -5.31 46.51
N THR A 316 16.83 -4.19 46.52
CA THR A 316 16.47 -3.48 47.77
C THR A 316 15.50 -4.27 48.66
N ARG A 317 14.62 -5.08 48.06
CA ARG A 317 13.64 -5.93 48.77
C ARG A 317 14.24 -7.19 49.39
N ASN A 318 15.42 -7.62 48.95
CA ASN A 318 16.17 -8.71 49.59
C ASN A 318 16.94 -8.26 50.85
N GLU A 319 17.05 -6.95 51.11
CA GLU A 319 17.64 -6.42 52.35
C GLU A 319 16.62 -6.23 53.48
N THR A 320 15.32 -6.36 53.20
CA THR A 320 14.24 -6.17 54.20
C THR A 320 13.20 -7.29 54.13
N LYS A 321 13.49 -8.42 54.78
CA LYS A 321 12.49 -9.48 54.99
C LYS A 321 12.52 -10.02 56.42
N GLU A 322 11.87 -9.30 57.33
CA GLU A 322 11.29 -9.89 58.54
C GLU A 322 9.76 -9.92 58.42
N ARG A 323 9.23 -11.16 58.44
CA ARG A 323 7.90 -11.63 58.91
C ARG A 323 6.62 -10.91 58.46
N GLU A 324 5.82 -11.61 57.63
CA GLU A 324 4.34 -11.53 57.68
C GLU A 324 3.68 -12.90 57.43
N PRO A 325 2.50 -13.19 58.03
CA PRO A 325 1.88 -14.52 58.11
C PRO A 325 1.04 -14.89 56.87
N LYS A 326 1.01 -16.19 56.53
CA LYS A 326 0.25 -16.74 55.39
C LYS A 326 -1.21 -17.02 55.78
N MET A 327 -2.15 -16.45 55.02
CA MET A 327 -3.58 -16.82 55.04
C MET A 327 -3.80 -18.06 54.14
N CYS A 328 -4.47 -19.09 54.66
CA CYS A 328 -4.82 -20.31 53.93
C CYS A 328 -6.30 -20.29 53.53
N ALA A 329 -6.61 -20.49 52.24
CA ALA A 329 -7.98 -20.55 51.75
C ALA A 329 -8.66 -21.89 52.11
N GLN A 330 -9.92 -21.86 52.57
CA GLN A 330 -10.73 -23.07 52.80
C GLN A 330 -11.23 -23.64 51.48
N VAL A 331 -10.39 -24.39 50.78
CA VAL A 331 -10.73 -25.08 49.54
C VAL A 331 -10.15 -26.49 49.60
N ILE A 332 -11.00 -27.50 49.38
CA ILE A 332 -10.59 -28.90 49.32
C ILE A 332 -9.52 -29.03 48.24
N THR A 333 -8.33 -29.46 48.63
CA THR A 333 -7.14 -29.53 47.79
C THR A 333 -6.75 -30.99 47.56
N PRO A 334 -6.97 -31.54 46.36
CA PRO A 334 -6.48 -32.85 46.00
C PRO A 334 -4.95 -32.84 45.91
N ALA A 335 -4.29 -33.85 46.47
CA ALA A 335 -2.85 -34.02 46.37
C ALA A 335 -2.48 -35.50 46.22
N LYS A 336 -1.35 -35.76 45.57
CA LYS A 336 -0.81 -37.10 45.33
C LYS A 336 0.54 -37.27 46.01
N ASN A 337 0.72 -38.37 46.72
CA ASN A 337 2.00 -38.70 47.34
C ASN A 337 3.00 -39.12 46.28
N GLU A 338 4.14 -38.43 46.20
CA GLU A 338 5.15 -38.69 45.17
C GLU A 338 5.82 -40.07 45.33
N LYS A 339 5.89 -40.59 46.55
CA LYS A 339 6.56 -41.88 46.85
C LYS A 339 5.63 -43.08 46.73
N THR A 340 4.36 -42.95 47.12
CA THR A 340 3.42 -44.07 47.13
C THR A 340 2.42 -44.04 45.97
N GLY A 341 2.28 -42.91 45.27
CA GLY A 341 1.31 -42.70 44.20
C GLY A 341 -0.14 -42.57 44.67
N GLU A 342 -0.39 -42.60 45.98
CA GLU A 342 -1.72 -42.46 46.60
C GLU A 342 -2.26 -41.03 46.40
N CYS A 343 -3.54 -40.88 46.05
CA CYS A 343 -4.19 -39.58 45.82
C CYS A 343 -5.30 -39.36 46.86
N LYS A 344 -5.26 -38.23 47.58
CA LYS A 344 -6.20 -37.88 48.66
C LYS A 344 -6.57 -36.40 48.60
N GLU A 345 -7.75 -36.08 49.12
CA GLU A 345 -8.21 -34.69 49.26
C GLU A 345 -7.97 -34.17 50.68
N PHE A 346 -7.42 -32.97 50.78
CA PHE A 346 -7.12 -32.29 52.04
C PHE A 346 -8.06 -31.09 52.22
N PRO A 347 -8.54 -30.79 53.44
CA PRO A 347 -9.53 -29.72 53.66
C PRO A 347 -9.06 -28.33 53.19
N THR A 348 -7.76 -28.04 53.32
CA THR A 348 -7.15 -26.80 52.82
C THR A 348 -5.79 -27.05 52.14
N PRO A 349 -5.28 -26.10 51.34
CA PRO A 349 -3.97 -26.23 50.71
C PRO A 349 -2.79 -26.28 51.70
N CYS A 350 -3.04 -25.98 52.97
CA CYS A 350 -2.06 -25.98 54.05
C CYS A 350 -2.05 -27.31 54.84
N ASP A 351 -3.11 -28.12 54.70
CA ASP A 351 -3.20 -29.45 55.30
C ASP A 351 -2.49 -30.53 54.46
N VAL A 352 -2.01 -30.17 53.25
CA VAL A 352 -1.23 -31.06 52.38
C VAL A 352 0.16 -31.30 53.00
N PRO A 353 0.50 -32.54 53.41
CA PRO A 353 1.78 -32.84 54.06
C PRO A 353 2.96 -32.64 53.12
N ALA A 354 4.13 -32.33 53.67
CA ALA A 354 5.37 -32.26 52.90
C ALA A 354 5.65 -33.61 52.19
N GLY A 355 5.94 -33.56 50.88
CA GLY A 355 6.12 -34.75 50.02
C GLY A 355 4.87 -35.20 49.26
N TRP A 356 3.78 -34.43 49.32
CA TRP A 356 2.61 -34.58 48.47
C TRP A 356 2.53 -33.41 47.47
N GLU A 357 2.28 -33.74 46.20
CA GLU A 357 2.12 -32.78 45.12
C GLU A 357 0.64 -32.44 44.91
N LYS A 358 0.26 -31.15 44.86
CA LYS A 358 -1.13 -30.72 44.64
C LYS A 358 -1.54 -30.99 43.20
N VAL A 359 -2.71 -31.58 43.00
CA VAL A 359 -3.22 -31.96 41.67
C VAL A 359 -4.65 -31.46 41.48
N ASN A 360 -5.07 -31.28 40.22
CA ASN A 360 -6.36 -30.68 39.92
C ASN A 360 -7.57 -31.60 40.23
N LEU A 361 -7.40 -32.93 40.23
CA LEU A 361 -8.47 -33.89 40.58
C LEU A 361 -7.90 -35.30 40.86
N CYS A 362 -8.38 -36.00 41.88
CA CYS A 362 -8.09 -37.42 42.09
C CYS A 362 -9.15 -38.29 41.40
N VAL A 363 -8.83 -38.95 40.27
CA VAL A 363 -9.78 -39.81 39.54
C VAL A 363 -9.69 -41.25 40.04
N LEU A 364 -10.74 -41.76 40.71
CA LEU A 364 -10.87 -43.17 41.07
C LEU A 364 -11.51 -43.98 39.93
N LYS A 365 -10.94 -45.14 39.60
CA LYS A 365 -11.48 -46.07 38.59
C LYS A 365 -12.89 -46.54 38.98
N GLN A 366 -13.78 -46.47 37.99
CA GLN A 366 -15.24 -46.46 38.08
C GLN A 366 -15.90 -47.72 38.66
N LYS A 367 -17.05 -47.53 39.32
CA LYS A 367 -18.19 -48.46 39.26
C LYS A 367 -19.51 -47.71 39.04
N THR A 368 -20.20 -48.23 38.03
CA THR A 368 -21.50 -47.96 37.40
C THR A 368 -22.68 -47.68 38.35
N ILE A 369 -23.65 -46.83 37.92
CA ILE A 369 -25.12 -47.09 37.75
C ILE A 369 -25.99 -45.80 37.80
N VAL A 370 -26.62 -45.48 36.65
CA VAL A 370 -28.04 -45.20 36.32
C VAL A 370 -28.99 -44.36 37.25
N LYS A 371 -29.66 -43.38 36.58
CA LYS A 371 -31.06 -42.86 36.68
C LYS A 371 -31.48 -41.74 37.68
N THR A 372 -32.02 -40.67 37.05
CA THR A 372 -33.24 -39.85 37.32
C THR A 372 -33.57 -39.39 38.75
N SER A 373 -33.79 -38.07 38.94
CA SER A 373 -35.11 -37.39 39.08
C SER A 373 -35.04 -36.11 39.94
N GLU A 374 -35.67 -35.04 39.42
CA GLU A 374 -36.46 -33.96 40.09
C GLU A 374 -35.80 -33.06 41.17
N MET A 375 -35.65 -31.74 40.90
CA MET A 375 -36.51 -30.61 41.34
C MET A 375 -36.61 -30.45 42.87
N GLN A 376 -36.41 -29.30 43.53
CA GLN A 376 -36.81 -27.92 43.20
C GLN A 376 -36.21 -26.93 44.25
N TRP A 377 -36.65 -25.65 44.21
CA TRP A 377 -36.43 -24.47 45.09
C TRP A 377 -35.42 -23.43 44.56
N GLN A 378 -35.69 -22.13 44.49
CA GLN A 378 -36.92 -21.36 44.32
C GLN A 378 -36.53 -19.95 43.80
N LYS A 379 -37.42 -19.41 42.95
CA LYS A 379 -37.55 -18.05 42.40
C LYS A 379 -36.97 -16.87 43.21
N ILE A 380 -36.19 -15.99 42.55
CA ILE A 380 -36.44 -14.54 42.48
C ILE A 380 -36.11 -14.08 41.04
N GLU A 381 -37.10 -13.48 40.39
CA GLU A 381 -36.99 -12.85 39.07
C GLU A 381 -36.23 -11.52 39.18
N ASN A 382 -35.33 -11.25 38.24
CA ASN A 382 -35.24 -9.93 37.63
C ASN A 382 -34.73 -10.06 36.19
N HIS A 383 -35.41 -9.36 35.30
CA HIS A 383 -35.12 -9.29 33.89
C HIS A 383 -33.66 -8.90 33.63
N SER A 384 -32.94 -9.76 32.92
CA SER A 384 -31.94 -9.29 31.96
C SER A 384 -32.30 -9.94 30.64
N THR A 385 -32.90 -9.12 29.78
CA THR A 385 -32.96 -9.33 28.34
C THR A 385 -31.61 -9.87 27.89
N THR A 386 -31.62 -11.04 27.27
CA THR A 386 -30.50 -11.60 26.54
C THR A 386 -30.15 -10.64 25.40
N GLU A 387 -29.29 -9.66 25.68
CA GLU A 387 -28.51 -9.00 24.66
C GLU A 387 -27.62 -10.08 24.06
N ILE A 388 -27.95 -10.50 22.83
CA ILE A 388 -27.00 -11.17 21.94
C ILE A 388 -25.87 -10.15 21.74
N THR A 389 -24.87 -10.23 22.61
CA THR A 389 -23.75 -9.29 22.60
C THR A 389 -22.98 -9.54 21.32
N ALA A 390 -22.92 -8.53 20.46
CA ALA A 390 -22.16 -8.61 19.22
C ALA A 390 -20.70 -8.92 19.55
N ASN A 391 -20.19 -10.04 19.05
CA ASN A 391 -18.82 -10.46 19.32
C ASN A 391 -17.89 -9.65 18.43
N LYS A 392 -17.40 -8.53 18.96
CA LYS A 392 -16.28 -7.80 18.38
C LYS A 392 -14.99 -8.55 18.67
N SER A 393 -14.17 -8.74 17.64
CA SER A 393 -12.86 -9.39 17.75
C SER A 393 -11.82 -8.60 16.98
N VAL A 394 -10.60 -8.48 17.51
CA VAL A 394 -9.48 -7.86 16.79
C VAL A 394 -8.77 -8.93 15.97
N ALA A 395 -8.46 -8.62 14.71
CA ALA A 395 -7.70 -9.50 13.83
C ALA A 395 -6.75 -8.73 12.91
N PHE A 396 -5.65 -9.37 12.53
CA PHE A 396 -4.70 -8.83 11.58
C PHE A 396 -5.10 -9.18 10.13
N VAL A 397 -5.19 -8.17 9.26
CA VAL A 397 -5.48 -8.36 7.84
C VAL A 397 -4.19 -8.68 7.09
N SER A 398 -4.07 -9.94 6.65
CA SER A 398 -2.90 -10.41 5.91
C SER A 398 -2.86 -9.92 4.46
N ARG A 399 -4.03 -9.84 3.80
CA ARG A 399 -4.19 -9.27 2.47
C ARG A 399 -5.64 -8.92 2.17
N VAL A 400 -5.84 -7.98 1.27
CA VAL A 400 -7.14 -7.74 0.62
C VAL A 400 -7.24 -8.61 -0.64
N ILE A 401 -8.31 -9.40 -0.75
CA ILE A 401 -8.55 -10.31 -1.90
C ILE A 401 -9.19 -9.52 -3.05
N ASP A 402 -10.29 -8.82 -2.75
CA ASP A 402 -11.04 -7.93 -3.65
C ASP A 402 -11.71 -6.81 -2.82
N GLY A 403 -12.57 -5.99 -3.44
CA GLY A 403 -13.15 -4.81 -2.82
C GLY A 403 -14.09 -5.09 -1.62
N ASP A 404 -14.46 -6.35 -1.37
CA ASP A 404 -15.32 -6.73 -0.25
C ASP A 404 -14.94 -8.06 0.40
N SER A 405 -13.79 -8.63 0.07
CA SER A 405 -13.26 -9.85 0.67
C SER A 405 -11.81 -9.67 1.12
N ILE A 406 -11.52 -10.17 2.32
CA ILE A 406 -10.18 -10.07 2.93
C ILE A 406 -9.72 -11.43 3.44
N GLU A 407 -8.41 -11.56 3.63
CA GLU A 407 -7.80 -12.69 4.32
C GLU A 407 -7.09 -12.22 5.57
N LEU A 408 -7.44 -12.80 6.71
CA LEU A 408 -6.78 -12.59 7.98
C LEU A 408 -5.56 -13.51 8.11
N GLN A 409 -4.70 -13.22 9.08
CA GLN A 409 -3.64 -14.13 9.49
C GLN A 409 -4.18 -15.55 9.75
N GLY A 410 -3.45 -16.57 9.27
CA GLY A 410 -3.90 -17.97 9.32
C GLY A 410 -4.82 -18.36 8.16
N SER A 411 -4.87 -17.58 7.09
CA SER A 411 -5.65 -17.82 5.86
C SER A 411 -7.16 -17.92 6.07
N ILE A 412 -7.67 -17.20 7.06
CA ILE A 412 -9.11 -17.10 7.35
C ILE A 412 -9.73 -16.05 6.42
N LYS A 413 -10.71 -16.46 5.61
CA LYS A 413 -11.39 -15.58 4.66
C LYS A 413 -12.60 -14.90 5.30
N VAL A 414 -12.78 -13.61 5.01
CA VAL A 414 -13.89 -12.80 5.48
C VAL A 414 -14.55 -12.11 4.29
N ARG A 415 -15.89 -12.12 4.24
CA ARG A 415 -16.72 -11.32 3.32
C ARG A 415 -17.37 -10.19 4.10
N LEU A 416 -17.24 -8.97 3.58
CA LEU A 416 -17.78 -7.77 4.20
C LEU A 416 -19.30 -7.75 4.11
N LEU A 417 -19.97 -7.56 5.23
CA LEU A 417 -21.43 -7.52 5.31
C LEU A 417 -22.02 -6.20 4.79
N GLY A 418 -23.18 -6.30 4.16
CA GLY A 418 -24.00 -5.15 3.77
C GLY A 418 -23.55 -4.38 2.53
N ILE A 419 -22.46 -4.82 1.88
CA ILE A 419 -21.91 -4.14 0.71
C ILE A 419 -21.57 -5.13 -0.40
N ASN A 420 -21.62 -4.67 -1.64
CA ASN A 420 -21.10 -5.37 -2.81
C ASN A 420 -20.22 -4.43 -3.63
N THR A 421 -19.02 -4.90 -3.98
CA THR A 421 -18.11 -4.17 -4.85
C THR A 421 -18.18 -4.69 -6.29
N PRO A 422 -17.76 -3.89 -7.29
CA PRO A 422 -17.64 -4.38 -8.65
C PRO A 422 -16.77 -5.65 -8.70
N GLU A 423 -17.11 -6.59 -9.56
CA GLU A 423 -16.34 -7.83 -9.75
C GLU A 423 -15.15 -7.61 -10.70
N ARG A 424 -14.19 -8.56 -10.75
CA ARG A 424 -13.01 -8.44 -11.61
C ARG A 424 -13.40 -8.22 -13.08
N GLY A 425 -12.81 -7.19 -13.69
CA GLY A 425 -13.11 -6.79 -15.08
C GLY A 425 -14.28 -5.82 -15.21
N GLN A 426 -14.99 -5.51 -14.11
CA GLN A 426 -15.97 -4.44 -14.07
C GLN A 426 -15.29 -3.08 -13.77
N PRO A 427 -15.86 -1.96 -14.25
CA PRO A 427 -15.45 -0.62 -13.89
C PRO A 427 -15.41 -0.43 -12.37
N TYR A 428 -14.42 0.33 -11.86
CA TYR A 428 -14.19 0.61 -10.44
C TYR A 428 -13.74 -0.60 -9.58
N TYR A 429 -13.50 -1.77 -10.18
CA TYR A 429 -12.97 -2.95 -9.45
C TYR A 429 -11.62 -2.67 -8.80
N GLN A 430 -10.66 -2.13 -9.55
CA GLN A 430 -9.30 -1.92 -9.05
C GLN A 430 -9.27 -0.83 -7.99
N GLU A 431 -10.06 0.22 -8.20
CA GLU A 431 -10.18 1.36 -7.33
C GLU A 431 -10.82 0.97 -5.99
N ALA A 432 -11.89 0.15 -6.01
CA ALA A 432 -12.49 -0.39 -4.80
C ALA A 432 -11.52 -1.30 -4.03
N ASN A 433 -10.79 -2.17 -4.73
CA ASN A 433 -9.78 -3.06 -4.13
C ASN A 433 -8.62 -2.25 -3.52
N ASN A 434 -8.09 -1.27 -4.25
CA ASN A 434 -7.03 -0.38 -3.77
C ASN A 434 -7.50 0.44 -2.59
N ARG A 435 -8.74 0.93 -2.60
CA ARG A 435 -9.28 1.69 -1.47
C ARG A 435 -9.40 0.84 -0.22
N LEU A 436 -9.94 -0.38 -0.33
CA LEU A 436 -9.98 -1.28 0.82
C LEU A 436 -8.55 -1.61 1.29
N ARG A 437 -7.60 -1.84 0.37
CA ARG A 437 -6.18 -2.05 0.70
C ARG A 437 -5.57 -0.90 1.49
N GLU A 438 -5.74 0.34 1.03
CA GLU A 438 -5.30 1.55 1.74
C GLU A 438 -5.87 1.63 3.15
N LEU A 439 -7.15 1.28 3.31
CA LEU A 439 -7.84 1.38 4.59
C LEU A 439 -7.35 0.34 5.61
N ILE A 440 -7.12 -0.91 5.21
CA ILE A 440 -6.97 -2.01 6.18
C ILE A 440 -5.82 -3.00 5.94
N GLU A 441 -5.14 -3.00 4.78
CA GLU A 441 -4.13 -4.03 4.51
C GLU A 441 -2.92 -3.88 5.43
N SER A 442 -2.46 -5.00 5.98
CA SER A 442 -1.36 -5.05 6.97
C SER A 442 -1.63 -4.25 8.25
N LYS A 443 -2.90 -4.05 8.61
CA LYS A 443 -3.34 -3.39 9.85
C LYS A 443 -4.13 -4.38 10.72
N ASN A 444 -4.29 -4.04 12.01
CA ASN A 444 -5.27 -4.68 12.88
C ASN A 444 -6.62 -3.99 12.73
N VAL A 445 -7.67 -4.80 12.58
CA VAL A 445 -9.06 -4.33 12.42
C VAL A 445 -9.95 -4.99 13.45
N ILE A 446 -11.05 -4.31 13.78
CA ILE A 446 -12.13 -4.88 14.58
C ILE A 446 -13.14 -5.50 13.62
N LEU A 447 -13.42 -6.78 13.83
CA LEU A 447 -14.41 -7.56 13.11
C LEU A 447 -15.62 -7.74 14.02
N GLU A 448 -16.80 -7.44 13.49
CA GLU A 448 -18.07 -7.62 14.19
C GLU A 448 -18.99 -8.51 13.36
N ASN A 449 -19.51 -9.57 13.97
CA ASN A 449 -20.50 -10.44 13.34
C ASN A 449 -21.92 -9.88 13.53
N ASP A 450 -22.84 -10.43 12.74
CA ASP A 450 -24.28 -10.30 12.95
C ASP A 450 -24.87 -11.71 13.22
N ILE A 451 -26.19 -11.87 13.05
CA ILE A 451 -26.93 -13.10 13.32
C ILE A 451 -26.31 -14.34 12.65
N GLN A 452 -25.97 -14.25 11.37
CA GLN A 452 -25.32 -15.33 10.62
C GLN A 452 -23.81 -15.11 10.54
N ASP A 453 -23.04 -16.07 11.04
CA ASP A 453 -21.59 -15.97 11.19
C ASP A 453 -20.78 -16.29 9.91
N LYS A 454 -21.29 -17.18 9.07
CA LYS A 454 -20.60 -17.70 7.87
C LYS A 454 -21.54 -17.85 6.68
N ASP A 455 -20.97 -17.71 5.49
CA ASP A 455 -21.65 -18.07 4.25
C ASP A 455 -21.47 -19.55 3.88
N GLN A 456 -22.15 -19.97 2.81
CA GLN A 456 -22.08 -21.33 2.25
C GLN A 456 -20.67 -21.76 1.80
N TYR A 457 -19.75 -20.82 1.60
CA TYR A 457 -18.37 -21.08 1.20
C TYR A 457 -17.41 -21.12 2.40
N GLY A 458 -17.94 -21.01 3.62
CA GLY A 458 -17.18 -21.04 4.86
C GLY A 458 -16.45 -19.73 5.20
N ARG A 459 -16.70 -18.64 4.45
CA ARG A 459 -16.13 -17.31 4.76
C ARG A 459 -16.86 -16.73 5.97
N LEU A 460 -16.11 -16.05 6.85
CA LEU A 460 -16.71 -15.28 7.94
C LEU A 460 -17.45 -14.07 7.37
N LEU A 461 -18.61 -13.77 7.93
CA LEU A 461 -19.41 -12.60 7.57
C LEU A 461 -19.20 -11.52 8.63
N ARG A 462 -18.57 -10.40 8.25
CA ARG A 462 -18.18 -9.36 9.22
C ARG A 462 -18.41 -7.94 8.72
N TYR A 463 -18.75 -7.07 9.66
CA TYR A 463 -18.52 -5.63 9.57
C TYR A 463 -17.11 -5.31 10.04
N LEU A 464 -16.45 -4.36 9.37
CA LEU A 464 -15.08 -3.96 9.65
C LEU A 464 -15.01 -2.56 10.25
N PHE A 465 -14.20 -2.43 11.30
CA PHE A 465 -13.86 -1.14 11.88
C PHE A 465 -12.35 -0.98 12.04
N ILE A 466 -11.86 0.23 11.83
CA ILE A 466 -10.47 0.62 12.11
C ILE A 466 -10.45 2.01 12.74
N ASN A 467 -9.82 2.16 13.91
CA ASN A 467 -9.78 3.41 14.67
C ASN A 467 -11.18 4.07 14.80
N ASP A 468 -12.19 3.27 15.17
CA ASP A 468 -13.60 3.65 15.25
C ASP A 468 -14.29 4.05 13.93
N SER A 469 -13.58 4.02 12.80
CA SER A 469 -14.18 4.21 11.46
C SER A 469 -14.85 2.94 10.96
N PHE A 470 -16.10 3.05 10.50
CA PHE A 470 -16.85 1.94 9.89
C PHE A 470 -16.49 1.79 8.40
N VAL A 471 -15.61 0.84 8.11
CA VAL A 471 -14.99 0.65 6.78
C VAL A 471 -16.03 0.34 5.71
N ASN A 472 -17.03 -0.49 6.00
CA ASN A 472 -18.06 -0.85 5.02
C ASN A 472 -18.85 0.39 4.57
N SER A 473 -19.26 1.24 5.52
CA SER A 473 -19.95 2.50 5.21
C SER A 473 -19.06 3.49 4.47
N GLN A 474 -17.78 3.54 4.82
CA GLN A 474 -16.82 4.39 4.13
C GLN A 474 -16.68 4.02 2.63
N LEU A 475 -16.58 2.73 2.31
CA LEU A 475 -16.54 2.27 0.91
C LEU A 475 -17.81 2.64 0.14
N VAL A 476 -18.99 2.53 0.77
CA VAL A 476 -20.27 2.93 0.16
C VAL A 476 -20.35 4.44 -0.04
N LYS A 477 -19.98 5.23 0.98
CA LYS A 477 -20.03 6.70 0.97
C LYS A 477 -19.11 7.30 -0.10
N GLU A 478 -17.96 6.67 -0.31
CA GLU A 478 -17.01 7.05 -1.36
C GLU A 478 -17.39 6.49 -2.74
N GLY A 479 -18.48 5.72 -2.84
CA GLY A 479 -18.99 5.18 -4.10
C GLY A 479 -18.20 3.99 -4.65
N TYR A 480 -17.40 3.30 -3.85
CA TYR A 480 -16.67 2.09 -4.27
C TYR A 480 -17.50 0.81 -4.15
N ALA A 481 -18.60 0.85 -3.39
CA ALA A 481 -19.51 -0.26 -3.20
C ALA A 481 -20.98 0.21 -3.28
N ASN A 482 -21.88 -0.68 -3.70
CA ASN A 482 -23.32 -0.52 -3.47
C ASN A 482 -23.74 -1.27 -2.21
N VAL A 483 -24.86 -0.86 -1.63
CA VAL A 483 -25.46 -1.58 -0.51
C VAL A 483 -25.99 -2.92 -1.02
N TYR A 484 -25.82 -3.97 -0.22
CA TYR A 484 -26.35 -5.30 -0.53
C TYR A 484 -26.66 -6.04 0.77
N ILE A 485 -27.94 -6.12 1.13
CA ILE A 485 -28.41 -6.61 2.43
C ILE A 485 -29.04 -7.99 2.25
N ILE A 486 -28.39 -9.01 2.83
CA ILE A 486 -28.94 -10.36 2.89
C ILE A 486 -29.44 -10.62 4.31
N SER A 487 -30.75 -10.86 4.44
CA SER A 487 -31.35 -11.28 5.71
C SER A 487 -30.74 -12.60 6.19
N PRO A 488 -30.48 -12.77 7.50
CA PRO A 488 -30.90 -11.91 8.61
C PRO A 488 -29.92 -10.79 8.98
N ASN A 489 -28.79 -10.64 8.26
CA ASN A 489 -27.71 -9.73 8.63
C ASN A 489 -27.97 -8.29 8.15
N LYS A 490 -28.62 -7.49 9.01
CA LYS A 490 -29.07 -6.12 8.68
C LYS A 490 -28.71 -5.07 9.74
N LYS A 491 -27.81 -5.38 10.67
CA LYS A 491 -27.47 -4.52 11.82
C LYS A 491 -27.16 -3.05 11.44
N TYR A 492 -26.42 -2.84 10.36
CA TYR A 492 -26.02 -1.49 9.89
C TYR A 492 -26.72 -1.05 8.59
N GLU A 493 -27.87 -1.64 8.27
CA GLU A 493 -28.60 -1.34 7.01
C GLU A 493 -28.88 0.16 6.84
N SER A 494 -29.37 0.83 7.89
CA SER A 494 -29.69 2.26 7.82
C SER A 494 -28.46 3.13 7.50
N ASP A 495 -27.33 2.86 8.16
CA ASP A 495 -26.10 3.64 7.96
C ASP A 495 -25.55 3.47 6.54
N LEU A 496 -25.60 2.24 6.03
CA LEU A 496 -25.17 1.91 4.68
C LEU A 496 -26.07 2.56 3.62
N ARG A 497 -27.40 2.50 3.80
CA ARG A 497 -28.35 3.15 2.87
C ARG A 497 -28.22 4.69 2.86
N ASN A 498 -27.92 5.29 4.01
CA ASN A 498 -27.65 6.73 4.09
C ASN A 498 -26.36 7.09 3.34
N ALA A 499 -25.27 6.35 3.57
CA ALA A 499 -24.02 6.52 2.84
C ALA A 499 -24.20 6.37 1.32
N GLU A 500 -25.02 5.41 0.88
CA GLU A 500 -25.28 5.19 -0.54
C GLU A 500 -26.07 6.34 -1.16
N THR A 501 -27.04 6.89 -0.42
CA THR A 501 -27.81 8.05 -0.85
C THR A 501 -26.90 9.26 -1.10
N GLU A 502 -25.92 9.50 -0.21
CA GLU A 502 -24.91 10.54 -0.40
C GLU A 502 -24.05 10.28 -1.65
N ALA A 503 -23.54 9.06 -1.82
CA ALA A 503 -22.69 8.71 -2.96
C ALA A 503 -23.43 8.83 -4.31
N LYS A 504 -24.71 8.44 -4.35
CA LYS A 504 -25.61 8.60 -5.51
C LYS A 504 -25.82 10.07 -5.85
N ALA A 505 -26.09 10.92 -4.86
CA ALA A 505 -26.32 12.35 -5.06
C ALA A 505 -25.07 13.05 -5.63
N LEU A 506 -23.89 12.63 -5.18
CA LEU A 506 -22.60 13.15 -5.64
C LEU A 506 -22.08 12.45 -6.92
N LYS A 507 -22.76 11.43 -7.42
CA LYS A 507 -22.38 10.64 -8.60
C LYS A 507 -20.96 10.08 -8.52
N LEU A 508 -20.56 9.63 -7.33
CA LEU A 508 -19.20 9.13 -7.08
C LEU A 508 -19.00 7.72 -7.64
N ASN A 509 -17.87 7.51 -8.31
CA ASN A 509 -17.35 6.19 -8.69
C ASN A 509 -18.41 5.28 -9.34
N VAL A 510 -18.88 4.21 -8.67
CA VAL A 510 -19.90 3.32 -9.26
C VAL A 510 -21.20 4.05 -9.62
N TRP A 511 -21.47 5.22 -9.04
CA TRP A 511 -22.62 6.07 -9.32
C TRP A 511 -22.35 7.14 -10.38
N LYS A 512 -21.16 7.16 -11.00
CA LYS A 512 -20.82 8.09 -12.07
C LYS A 512 -21.76 7.88 -13.26
N GLN A 513 -22.36 8.98 -13.71
CA GLN A 513 -23.26 9.01 -14.87
C GLN A 513 -22.55 9.56 -16.12
N PRO A 514 -23.00 9.20 -17.33
CA PRO A 514 -22.52 9.83 -18.56
C PRO A 514 -22.77 11.34 -18.57
N SER A 515 -21.88 12.12 -19.19
CA SER A 515 -22.00 13.59 -19.27
C SER A 515 -21.55 14.15 -20.62
N GLY A 516 -22.39 14.96 -21.26
CA GLY A 516 -22.13 15.61 -22.56
C GLY A 516 -23.38 15.65 -23.44
N GLU A 517 -23.35 16.46 -24.50
CA GLU A 517 -24.46 16.55 -25.46
C GLU A 517 -24.50 15.33 -26.38
N GLY A 518 -25.70 14.79 -26.65
CA GLY A 518 -25.91 13.67 -27.58
C GLY A 518 -25.58 12.29 -27.02
N ILE A 519 -25.52 12.14 -25.70
CA ILE A 519 -25.22 10.86 -25.03
C ILE A 519 -26.52 10.16 -24.62
N CYS A 520 -26.56 8.85 -24.78
CA CYS A 520 -27.64 8.00 -24.27
C CYS A 520 -27.50 7.82 -22.75
N ASP A 521 -28.19 8.66 -21.99
CA ASP A 521 -28.20 8.67 -20.52
C ASP A 521 -29.58 8.22 -19.95
N ASN A 522 -29.83 8.45 -18.65
CA ASN A 522 -31.11 8.11 -18.01
C ASN A 522 -32.31 8.95 -18.51
N GLN A 523 -32.09 10.05 -19.23
CA GLN A 523 -33.16 10.82 -19.84
C GLN A 523 -33.57 10.20 -21.18
N CYS A 524 -32.63 9.55 -21.87
CA CYS A 524 -32.88 8.82 -23.10
C CYS A 524 -33.39 7.39 -22.86
N ILE A 525 -32.60 6.59 -22.13
CA ILE A 525 -32.83 5.16 -21.98
C ILE A 525 -33.64 4.91 -20.71
N GLY A 526 -34.84 4.36 -20.88
CA GLY A 526 -35.76 4.06 -19.79
C GLY A 526 -36.29 2.63 -19.83
N ILE A 527 -37.11 2.31 -18.84
CA ILE A 527 -37.87 1.05 -18.79
C ILE A 527 -39.29 1.34 -19.27
N SER A 528 -39.69 0.68 -20.36
CA SER A 528 -41.08 0.71 -20.82
C SER A 528 -41.94 -0.30 -20.08
N TYR A 529 -41.38 -1.47 -19.77
CA TYR A 529 -42.08 -2.52 -19.02
C TYR A 529 -41.06 -3.45 -18.35
N PHE A 530 -41.38 -3.95 -17.17
CA PHE A 530 -40.54 -4.91 -16.46
C PHE A 530 -41.43 -5.99 -15.85
N LYS A 531 -41.24 -7.23 -16.29
CA LYS A 531 -41.82 -8.42 -15.68
C LYS A 531 -40.71 -9.18 -14.96
N TRP A 532 -40.62 -8.97 -13.66
CA TRP A 532 -39.60 -9.59 -12.81
C TRP A 532 -40.07 -10.91 -12.18
N ASN A 533 -41.38 -11.17 -12.16
CA ASN A 533 -41.95 -12.38 -11.57
C ASN A 533 -42.59 -13.23 -12.67
N ALA A 534 -42.08 -14.45 -12.85
CA ALA A 534 -42.64 -15.40 -13.78
C ALA A 534 -43.91 -16.05 -13.20
N GLU A 535 -44.80 -16.51 -14.07
CA GLU A 535 -45.89 -17.38 -13.64
C GLU A 535 -45.34 -18.77 -13.27
N GLY A 536 -45.53 -19.18 -12.02
CA GLY A 536 -45.12 -20.48 -11.51
C GLY A 536 -43.74 -20.45 -10.86
N ASP A 537 -42.92 -21.48 -11.11
CA ASP A 537 -41.53 -21.54 -10.65
C ASP A 537 -40.64 -20.87 -11.69
N ASP A 538 -40.01 -19.74 -11.32
CA ASP A 538 -39.12 -18.93 -12.15
C ASP A 538 -38.04 -19.78 -12.83
N CYS A 539 -37.54 -20.81 -12.13
CA CYS A 539 -36.50 -21.70 -12.64
C CYS A 539 -36.95 -22.53 -13.85
N ASN A 540 -38.26 -22.72 -14.03
CA ASN A 540 -38.86 -23.46 -15.12
C ASN A 540 -39.47 -22.56 -16.21
N ASN A 541 -39.60 -21.25 -15.96
CA ASN A 541 -40.23 -20.30 -16.87
C ASN A 541 -39.41 -19.02 -17.09
N LEU A 542 -38.11 -19.18 -17.32
CA LEU A 542 -37.13 -18.08 -17.45
C LEU A 542 -37.44 -17.06 -18.56
N ASN A 543 -38.25 -17.41 -19.57
CA ASN A 543 -38.66 -16.45 -20.62
C ASN A 543 -39.88 -15.62 -20.23
N ASP A 544 -40.50 -15.89 -19.07
CA ASP A 544 -41.58 -15.08 -18.52
C ASP A 544 -41.07 -13.98 -17.57
N GLU A 545 -39.75 -13.92 -17.42
CA GLU A 545 -38.97 -12.85 -16.82
C GLU A 545 -38.29 -12.02 -17.91
N TYR A 546 -38.59 -10.73 -17.98
CA TYR A 546 -38.00 -9.85 -18.98
C TYR A 546 -38.11 -8.38 -18.65
N VAL A 547 -37.17 -7.59 -19.18
CA VAL A 547 -37.21 -6.13 -19.15
C VAL A 547 -37.29 -5.58 -20.57
N THR A 548 -38.16 -4.62 -20.79
CA THR A 548 -38.28 -3.87 -22.05
C THR A 548 -37.71 -2.47 -21.86
N LEU A 549 -36.58 -2.22 -22.51
CA LEU A 549 -35.94 -0.90 -22.54
C LEU A 549 -36.52 -0.07 -23.70
N ILE A 550 -36.60 1.24 -23.52
CA ILE A 550 -37.02 2.22 -24.53
C ILE A 550 -35.94 3.27 -24.75
N ASN A 551 -35.73 3.65 -26.00
CA ASN A 551 -34.99 4.87 -26.34
C ASN A 551 -35.98 6.01 -26.61
N SER A 552 -36.12 6.92 -25.66
CA SER A 552 -37.00 8.08 -25.75
C SER A 552 -36.34 9.29 -26.43
N CYS A 553 -35.07 9.19 -26.82
CA CYS A 553 -34.35 10.28 -27.49
C CYS A 553 -34.69 10.33 -28.98
N SER A 554 -34.54 11.52 -29.58
CA SER A 554 -34.82 11.80 -31.00
C SER A 554 -33.77 11.24 -31.97
N TYR A 555 -32.80 10.47 -31.46
CA TYR A 555 -31.68 9.91 -32.19
C TYR A 555 -31.40 8.46 -31.73
N PRO A 556 -30.77 7.63 -32.57
CA PRO A 556 -30.45 6.25 -32.22
C PRO A 556 -29.38 6.15 -31.13
N CYS A 557 -29.50 5.14 -30.28
CA CYS A 557 -28.57 4.83 -29.19
C CYS A 557 -27.79 3.54 -29.47
N ASP A 558 -26.47 3.65 -29.56
CA ASP A 558 -25.59 2.49 -29.67
C ASP A 558 -25.39 1.86 -28.28
N LEU A 559 -25.99 0.69 -28.08
CA LEU A 559 -25.91 -0.08 -26.84
C LEU A 559 -24.81 -1.13 -26.90
N THR A 560 -23.95 -1.14 -27.92
CA THR A 560 -22.90 -2.14 -28.07
C THR A 560 -22.01 -2.19 -26.83
N SER A 561 -21.82 -3.39 -26.27
CA SER A 561 -21.04 -3.64 -25.05
C SER A 561 -21.60 -2.97 -23.78
N TRP A 562 -22.82 -2.43 -23.80
CA TRP A 562 -23.51 -2.03 -22.58
C TRP A 562 -23.84 -3.26 -21.75
N THR A 563 -24.05 -3.05 -20.45
CA THR A 563 -24.33 -4.14 -19.52
C THR A 563 -25.64 -3.96 -18.78
N VAL A 564 -26.34 -5.08 -18.52
CA VAL A 564 -27.51 -5.16 -17.62
C VAL A 564 -27.20 -6.18 -16.53
N LYS A 565 -27.47 -5.83 -15.27
CA LYS A 565 -27.31 -6.72 -14.12
C LYS A 565 -28.31 -6.42 -13.00
N ASP A 566 -28.60 -7.42 -12.17
CA ASP A 566 -29.21 -7.24 -10.84
C ASP A 566 -28.14 -6.88 -9.77
N GLU A 567 -28.55 -6.67 -8.52
CA GLU A 567 -27.68 -6.28 -7.39
C GLU A 567 -26.69 -7.38 -6.97
N SER A 568 -27.02 -8.64 -7.25
CA SER A 568 -26.30 -9.87 -6.88
C SER A 568 -25.50 -10.53 -8.02
N SER A 569 -25.75 -10.12 -9.27
CA SER A 569 -25.43 -10.88 -10.47
C SER A 569 -23.94 -10.87 -10.78
N ARG A 570 -23.35 -12.08 -10.80
CA ARG A 570 -21.95 -12.32 -11.24
C ARG A 570 -21.79 -12.31 -12.75
N ASN A 571 -22.87 -12.56 -13.50
CA ASN A 571 -22.87 -12.71 -14.95
C ASN A 571 -23.77 -11.64 -15.61
N PRO A 572 -23.29 -10.40 -15.76
CA PRO A 572 -24.06 -9.35 -16.43
C PRO A 572 -24.36 -9.73 -17.87
N TYR A 573 -25.53 -9.36 -18.37
CA TYR A 573 -25.80 -9.38 -19.81
C TYR A 573 -24.92 -8.34 -20.47
N ILE A 574 -24.27 -8.70 -21.58
CA ILE A 574 -23.49 -7.76 -22.40
C ILE A 574 -24.19 -7.66 -23.74
N PHE A 575 -24.62 -6.46 -24.10
CA PHE A 575 -25.24 -6.23 -25.40
C PHE A 575 -24.26 -6.58 -26.53
N PRO A 576 -24.70 -7.36 -27.55
CA PRO A 576 -23.92 -7.53 -28.77
C PRO A 576 -23.88 -6.20 -29.54
N THR A 577 -23.32 -6.19 -30.75
CA THR A 577 -23.50 -5.04 -31.65
C THR A 577 -24.98 -4.75 -31.83
N PHE A 578 -25.45 -3.64 -31.26
CA PHE A 578 -26.88 -3.36 -31.13
C PHE A 578 -27.14 -1.86 -31.06
N VAL A 579 -27.97 -1.36 -31.97
CA VAL A 579 -28.41 0.04 -32.00
C VAL A 579 -29.91 0.08 -31.75
N LEU A 580 -30.31 0.78 -30.70
CA LEU A 580 -31.70 1.03 -30.38
C LEU A 580 -32.15 2.34 -31.04
N GLU A 581 -32.94 2.21 -32.10
CA GLU A 581 -33.47 3.35 -32.85
C GLU A 581 -34.34 4.27 -31.98
N SER A 582 -34.48 5.52 -32.39
CA SER A 582 -35.33 6.52 -31.73
C SER A 582 -36.77 6.03 -31.58
N GLU A 583 -37.34 6.21 -30.40
CA GLU A 583 -38.71 5.80 -30.01
C GLU A 583 -38.98 4.29 -30.15
N LYS A 584 -37.93 3.46 -30.20
CA LYS A 584 -38.05 2.00 -30.24
C LYS A 584 -37.75 1.35 -28.90
N THR A 585 -38.24 0.12 -28.79
CA THR A 585 -38.04 -0.73 -27.62
C THR A 585 -37.26 -1.98 -27.97
N VAL A 586 -36.59 -2.55 -26.96
CA VAL A 586 -35.99 -3.87 -27.01
C VAL A 586 -36.32 -4.62 -25.74
N THR A 587 -36.78 -5.86 -25.88
CA THR A 587 -37.06 -6.75 -24.75
C THR A 587 -35.90 -7.70 -24.54
N LEU A 588 -35.34 -7.69 -23.33
CA LEU A 588 -34.34 -8.65 -22.87
C LEU A 588 -35.02 -9.69 -21.97
N TYR A 589 -35.13 -10.91 -22.46
CA TYR A 589 -35.64 -12.07 -21.74
C TYR A 589 -34.51 -12.74 -20.93
N THR A 590 -34.82 -13.16 -19.71
CA THR A 590 -33.88 -13.87 -18.83
C THR A 590 -33.47 -15.23 -19.41
N GLY A 591 -34.42 -15.96 -20.00
CA GLY A 591 -34.19 -17.29 -20.52
C GLY A 591 -33.39 -17.35 -21.84
N CYS A 592 -33.43 -18.52 -22.47
CA CYS A 592 -32.71 -18.79 -23.71
C CYS A 592 -33.63 -18.67 -24.93
N GLY A 593 -33.06 -18.17 -26.03
CA GLY A 593 -33.74 -18.02 -27.32
C GLY A 593 -32.77 -17.57 -28.40
N THR A 594 -33.29 -17.21 -29.57
CA THR A 594 -32.48 -16.67 -30.67
C THR A 594 -32.69 -15.17 -30.75
N ASN A 595 -31.60 -14.40 -30.65
CA ASN A 595 -31.66 -12.93 -30.72
C ASN A 595 -32.26 -12.46 -32.05
N ARG A 596 -33.16 -11.47 -31.96
CA ARG A 596 -33.82 -10.76 -33.06
C ARG A 596 -33.71 -9.25 -32.82
N ARG A 597 -34.19 -8.45 -33.77
CA ARG A 597 -34.07 -6.98 -33.73
C ARG A 597 -34.62 -6.33 -32.44
N GLU A 598 -35.72 -6.85 -31.91
CA GLU A 598 -36.42 -6.29 -30.74
C GLU A 598 -36.47 -7.26 -29.54
N GLN A 599 -35.88 -8.44 -29.69
CA GLN A 599 -35.94 -9.51 -28.68
C GLN A 599 -34.54 -10.10 -28.48
N LEU A 600 -34.02 -9.95 -27.28
CA LEU A 600 -32.72 -10.44 -26.85
C LEU A 600 -32.91 -11.46 -25.72
N TYR A 601 -31.98 -12.41 -25.62
CA TYR A 601 -32.04 -13.49 -24.65
C TYR A 601 -30.72 -13.55 -23.87
N TRP A 602 -30.82 -13.47 -22.55
CA TRP A 602 -29.66 -13.48 -21.66
C TRP A 602 -29.02 -14.87 -21.62
N CYS A 603 -29.84 -15.92 -21.54
CA CYS A 603 -29.41 -17.31 -21.53
C CYS A 603 -28.23 -17.57 -20.58
N SER A 604 -28.33 -17.10 -19.34
CA SER A 604 -27.30 -17.33 -18.32
C SER A 604 -27.19 -18.83 -18.04
N ARG A 605 -25.99 -19.39 -18.19
CA ARG A 605 -25.70 -20.82 -17.97
C ARG A 605 -24.79 -20.97 -16.75
N GLY A 606 -25.09 -21.94 -15.88
CA GLY A 606 -24.16 -22.33 -14.82
C GLY A 606 -24.77 -22.77 -13.49
N TYR A 607 -26.10 -22.67 -13.30
CA TYR A 607 -26.73 -22.97 -12.02
C TYR A 607 -27.98 -23.86 -12.15
N SER A 608 -28.41 -24.42 -11.01
CA SER A 608 -29.63 -25.23 -10.89
C SER A 608 -30.91 -24.42 -11.13
N CYS A 609 -30.84 -23.10 -10.96
CA CYS A 609 -31.87 -22.13 -11.34
C CYS A 609 -31.16 -20.87 -11.86
N ASN A 610 -31.58 -20.36 -13.02
CA ASN A 610 -30.95 -19.20 -13.67
C ASN A 610 -31.90 -17.99 -13.74
N ALA A 611 -32.89 -17.93 -12.84
CA ALA A 611 -33.69 -16.72 -12.65
C ALA A 611 -32.76 -15.59 -12.24
N ILE A 612 -32.97 -14.42 -12.84
CA ILE A 612 -32.11 -13.24 -12.64
C ILE A 612 -32.80 -12.26 -11.71
N TRP A 613 -34.12 -12.15 -11.82
CA TRP A 613 -34.87 -11.17 -11.06
C TRP A 613 -35.44 -11.80 -9.78
N ASN A 614 -35.39 -11.08 -8.67
CA ASN A 614 -35.90 -11.57 -7.40
C ASN A 614 -37.34 -11.11 -7.19
N ASN A 615 -38.24 -12.06 -6.97
CA ASN A 615 -39.67 -11.79 -6.72
C ASN A 615 -39.96 -10.90 -5.51
N ASN A 616 -39.04 -10.79 -4.55
CA ASN A 616 -39.18 -9.92 -3.38
C ASN A 616 -38.55 -8.53 -3.57
N GLY A 617 -38.13 -8.22 -4.79
CA GLY A 617 -37.48 -6.98 -5.15
C GLY A 617 -35.95 -7.06 -5.24
N ASP A 618 -35.41 -6.24 -6.13
CA ASP A 618 -33.98 -6.07 -6.43
C ASP A 618 -33.78 -4.69 -7.10
N VAL A 619 -32.54 -4.37 -7.46
CA VAL A 619 -32.17 -3.21 -8.26
C VAL A 619 -31.53 -3.67 -9.56
N MET A 620 -32.14 -3.32 -10.69
CA MET A 620 -31.52 -3.46 -12.00
C MET A 620 -30.57 -2.29 -12.26
N TYR A 621 -29.39 -2.57 -12.82
CA TYR A 621 -28.41 -1.58 -13.26
C TYR A 621 -28.12 -1.74 -14.75
N VAL A 622 -28.12 -0.64 -15.49
CA VAL A 622 -27.68 -0.54 -16.89
C VAL A 622 -26.47 0.38 -16.95
N ARG A 623 -25.37 -0.10 -17.54
CA ARG A 623 -24.14 0.69 -17.73
C ARG A 623 -23.74 0.75 -19.20
N ASN A 624 -23.20 1.89 -19.61
CA ASN A 624 -22.66 2.05 -20.96
C ASN A 624 -21.33 1.30 -21.14
N SER A 625 -20.79 1.32 -22.35
CA SER A 625 -19.50 0.69 -22.70
C SER A 625 -18.30 1.21 -21.91
N ASN A 626 -18.38 2.42 -21.35
CA ASN A 626 -17.35 3.02 -20.50
C ASN A 626 -17.52 2.66 -19.02
N GLY A 627 -18.60 1.94 -18.68
CA GLY A 627 -18.89 1.55 -17.30
C GLY A 627 -19.70 2.54 -16.48
N GLU A 628 -20.16 3.63 -17.10
CA GLU A 628 -20.93 4.68 -16.43
C GLU A 628 -22.38 4.23 -16.26
N LEU A 629 -22.97 4.58 -15.11
CA LEU A 629 -24.33 4.21 -14.77
C LEU A 629 -25.32 5.02 -15.62
N VAL A 630 -25.97 4.33 -16.56
CA VAL A 630 -26.99 4.93 -17.42
C VAL A 630 -28.33 4.91 -16.72
N LEU A 631 -28.73 3.78 -16.14
CA LEU A 631 -30.04 3.61 -15.53
C LEU A 631 -29.92 2.67 -14.32
N ASN A 632 -30.62 2.97 -13.24
CA ASN A 632 -30.89 2.01 -12.18
C ASN A 632 -32.39 2.01 -11.83
N TYR A 633 -32.94 0.85 -11.53
CA TYR A 633 -34.36 0.71 -11.23
C TYR A 633 -34.59 -0.32 -10.13
N ALA A 634 -35.11 0.16 -9.00
CA ALA A 634 -35.53 -0.69 -7.90
C ALA A 634 -36.98 -1.12 -8.11
N TYR A 635 -37.26 -2.41 -7.94
CA TYR A 635 -38.59 -3.00 -7.98
C TYR A 635 -38.83 -3.82 -6.71
N ALA A 636 -40.09 -4.02 -6.34
CA ALA A 636 -40.50 -4.72 -5.13
C ALA A 636 -41.89 -5.33 -5.30
#